data_AF-A0A5C6AYW1-F1
#
_entry.id   AF-A0A5C6AYW1-F1
#
_cell.length_a   1.000
_cell.length_b   1.000
_cell.length_c   1.000
_cell.angle_alpha   90.00
_cell.angle_beta   90.00
_cell.angle_gamma   90.00
#
_symmetry.space_group_name_H-M   'P 1'
#
loop_
_entity.id
_entity.type
_entity.pdbx_description
1 polymer ?
#
loop_
_entity_poly.entity_id
_entity_poly.type
_entity_poly.pdbx_seq_one_letter_code
_entity_poly.pdbx_strand_id
1 'polypeptide(L)'
;MERGTEHQLHYGHDVVDALDLSPTAHPKRPPMIPLLRKVLPAPHSLVPLQQIPLRNSTWPRWRSAIGFTIASCLMCAFWLGSPATLHGQTSDSAESVSAESVSAGHSYHGEAFNEGPRQSAVLIDGLPTLEFPTSTKSESARAFFLQGLAQLHGFWFLEAERSFRQAVKEDPKLAIAYWGMAMANANNDARARGLIDEAKKLRKNAGKHEQLYIDALERFLPSQKMIDDAKAESEANKSTAERLSKKQQEANKKKQEEQREAKKSRAARYANDMERILDSHPDDIEAKAFIALHLWQSERNGLKISSHYAVDALLGEVFAKNPMHPAHHYRIHLWDGRRPENALHSAAQCGPSAPAIAHMWHMPGHIYSKLKRYEDAAWQQEASARVDHEHMNRARLMPDQIHNFAHNNEWLVRNLQFLGRVDEALEISRDLISLPMHPKYNSLDKKGSQRYGRERLQQTLFQYGLWQAMIDETGGPFLTPSDDAAQQDQWLCHLAVARFMTGDNEHAGRTLRSLQRRRLAVQTQLLDLADAPPISNDLDAEAAGDDADEDAEPAPTRDALQSRLKSLQKSIACVAAAAAAVRKDKGKLAEHLKSAGVDLTTQAEWTAMAGDAGGAIRLAQQAVKEGTNQVRPLAVLVHLLWLNGDRDEAKKQFEKLRSVASVADIGTPMLARLGEVAEDADIKGDWRKKASPAEDLGSRPPLGDLGPISWQPYQSPRWQALSSDDQKVTDEQYRGRPRIVIFYLGFGCLHCIEQLHAFAPEFEKFADLGIEIIAISTEGAAELATGITNFDKPLPIPLMADPSAEVFKSFRCWDDFEDQPLHGTFLIDAQNRVRWQDISYEPFTDVDFLLNESKRLLNLDPQR
;
A
#
# COMPACT_ATOMS: atom_id res chain seq x y z
N MET A 1 21.10 4.79 49.51
CA MET A 1 22.34 4.11 49.10
C MET A 1 22.30 3.93 47.59
N GLU A 2 23.35 4.06 46.80
CA GLU A 2 24.51 4.97 46.81
C GLU A 2 25.31 4.68 45.51
N ARG A 3 25.91 5.69 44.85
CA ARG A 3 26.79 5.57 43.66
C ARG A 3 26.09 5.10 42.37
N GLY A 4 26.20 5.75 41.21
CA GLY A 4 26.80 7.05 40.90
C GLY A 4 28.24 7.02 40.37
N THR A 5 28.40 7.40 39.11
CA THR A 5 29.65 7.84 38.46
C THR A 5 29.31 8.79 37.31
N GLU A 6 29.85 10.01 37.36
CA GLU A 6 29.85 10.97 36.24
C GLU A 6 31.04 10.70 35.31
N HIS A 7 31.02 11.24 34.08
CA HIS A 7 32.25 11.62 33.36
C HIS A 7 31.99 12.88 32.53
N GLN A 8 32.65 13.98 32.91
CA GLN A 8 32.84 15.17 32.07
C GLN A 8 34.21 15.08 31.38
N LEU A 9 34.34 15.66 30.19
CA LEU A 9 35.64 16.10 29.67
C LEU A 9 35.50 17.51 29.05
N HIS A 10 36.40 18.40 29.44
CA HIS A 10 36.42 19.81 29.06
C HIS A 10 37.87 20.20 28.73
N TYR A 11 38.16 20.48 27.46
CA TYR A 11 39.35 21.17 26.92
C TYR A 11 39.02 21.58 25.48
N GLY A 12 39.48 22.70 24.92
CA GLY A 12 40.25 23.82 25.45
C GLY A 12 40.04 25.05 24.54
N HIS A 13 40.61 26.20 24.88
CA HIS A 13 40.27 27.50 24.27
C HIS A 13 41.47 28.19 23.58
N ASP A 14 41.19 29.28 22.85
CA ASP A 14 42.13 30.28 22.27
C ASP A 14 42.93 29.81 21.02
N VAL A 15 43.45 30.65 20.10
CA VAL A 15 43.80 32.09 20.15
C VAL A 15 43.36 32.88 18.89
N VAL A 16 43.08 34.17 19.16
CA VAL A 16 42.84 35.38 18.34
C VAL A 16 43.68 35.60 17.05
N ASP A 17 43.04 36.08 15.97
CA ASP A 17 43.38 37.28 15.14
C ASP A 17 42.42 37.36 13.92
N ALA A 18 41.63 38.40 13.62
CA ALA A 18 41.78 39.86 13.62
C ALA A 18 42.35 40.44 12.30
N LEU A 19 41.47 40.94 11.43
CA LEU A 19 41.68 42.19 10.66
C LEU A 19 40.38 42.67 9.99
N ASP A 20 40.23 44.01 9.91
CA ASP A 20 39.13 44.74 9.27
C ASP A 20 39.54 45.22 7.87
N LEU A 21 38.57 45.61 7.02
CA LEU A 21 38.60 46.82 6.16
C LEU A 21 37.52 46.78 5.06
N SER A 22 36.78 47.88 4.97
CA SER A 22 35.96 48.32 3.82
C SER A 22 36.33 49.80 3.52
N PRO A 23 35.70 50.58 2.60
CA PRO A 23 34.59 50.29 1.67
C PRO A 23 34.78 50.91 0.24
N THR A 24 33.66 51.07 -0.50
CA THR A 24 33.37 52.02 -1.62
C THR A 24 33.57 51.60 -3.09
N ALA A 25 32.49 51.70 -3.90
CA ALA A 25 32.39 52.56 -5.10
C ALA A 25 31.04 52.45 -5.88
N HIS A 26 30.50 53.60 -6.29
CA HIS A 26 29.41 53.86 -7.27
C HIS A 26 29.83 55.14 -8.05
N PRO A 27 29.33 55.52 -9.27
CA PRO A 27 27.93 55.47 -9.78
C PRO A 27 27.85 54.98 -11.27
N LYS A 28 26.81 55.13 -12.15
CA LYS A 28 25.85 56.22 -12.49
C LYS A 28 24.56 55.74 -13.23
N ARG A 29 23.56 56.64 -13.33
CA ARG A 29 22.36 56.70 -14.24
C ARG A 29 22.53 57.91 -15.22
N PRO A 30 21.55 58.47 -16.01
CA PRO A 30 20.12 58.18 -16.33
C PRO A 30 19.90 58.14 -17.90
N PRO A 31 18.79 58.56 -18.60
CA PRO A 31 17.42 59.05 -18.27
C PRO A 31 16.26 58.41 -19.11
N MET A 32 15.15 59.09 -19.45
CA MET A 32 13.87 59.21 -18.70
C MET A 32 12.64 59.64 -19.56
N ILE A 33 11.40 59.23 -19.19
CA ILE A 33 10.07 59.92 -19.41
C ILE A 33 9.54 60.03 -20.88
N PRO A 34 8.23 60.24 -21.21
CA PRO A 34 6.92 60.16 -20.48
C PRO A 34 6.02 58.95 -20.94
N LEU A 35 4.84 58.54 -20.42
CA LEU A 35 3.76 59.06 -19.53
C LEU A 35 2.50 59.64 -20.25
N LEU A 36 1.35 58.93 -20.27
CA LEU A 36 -0.05 59.42 -20.02
C LEU A 36 -1.22 58.47 -20.49
N ARG A 37 -2.24 58.26 -19.61
CA ARG A 37 -3.74 58.20 -19.84
C ARG A 37 -4.37 57.26 -20.93
N LYS A 38 -5.62 56.75 -20.82
CA LYS A 38 -6.68 56.51 -19.78
C LYS A 38 -7.87 55.74 -20.43
N VAL A 39 -8.99 55.53 -19.70
CA VAL A 39 -10.39 55.25 -20.18
C VAL A 39 -10.92 53.79 -20.17
N LEU A 40 -12.21 53.66 -19.78
CA LEU A 40 -13.16 52.51 -19.66
C LEU A 40 -14.42 52.86 -20.53
N PRO A 41 -15.49 52.03 -20.77
CA PRO A 41 -15.99 50.88 -19.99
C PRO A 41 -16.63 49.71 -20.82
N ALA A 42 -17.42 48.86 -20.14
CA ALA A 42 -18.27 47.76 -20.63
C ALA A 42 -19.68 48.26 -21.13
N PRO A 43 -20.81 47.48 -21.14
CA PRO A 43 -21.08 46.02 -21.29
C PRO A 43 -22.18 45.73 -22.38
N HIS A 44 -22.73 44.50 -22.48
CA HIS A 44 -24.19 44.18 -22.41
C HIS A 44 -24.61 42.73 -22.86
N SER A 45 -25.58 42.16 -22.10
CA SER A 45 -26.84 41.44 -22.49
C SER A 45 -26.85 40.28 -23.53
N LEU A 46 -27.71 39.24 -23.52
CA LEU A 46 -28.63 38.50 -22.60
C LEU A 46 -29.71 37.78 -23.48
N VAL A 47 -29.97 36.46 -23.30
CA VAL A 47 -31.32 35.78 -23.36
C VAL A 47 -32.06 35.65 -24.74
N PRO A 48 -32.89 34.61 -25.07
CA PRO A 48 -32.93 33.17 -24.68
C PRO A 48 -33.49 32.14 -25.75
N LEU A 49 -33.65 30.86 -25.35
CA LEU A 49 -34.73 29.86 -25.62
C LEU A 49 -35.46 29.70 -27.00
N GLN A 50 -35.62 28.43 -27.43
CA GLN A 50 -36.87 27.89 -28.05
C GLN A 50 -37.02 26.34 -27.90
N GLN A 51 -38.04 25.70 -28.50
CA GLN A 51 -38.70 24.45 -28.02
C GLN A 51 -39.17 23.43 -29.10
N ILE A 52 -39.09 22.10 -28.80
CA ILE A 52 -40.10 21.02 -29.10
C ILE A 52 -40.30 20.62 -30.63
N PRO A 53 -40.89 19.47 -31.11
CA PRO A 53 -41.23 18.10 -30.59
C PRO A 53 -40.81 16.85 -31.46
N LEU A 54 -40.89 15.65 -30.84
CA LEU A 54 -41.42 14.31 -31.28
C LEU A 54 -41.61 13.87 -32.77
N ARG A 55 -41.28 12.58 -33.08
CA ARG A 55 -42.22 11.59 -33.69
C ARG A 55 -41.75 10.10 -33.65
N ASN A 56 -42.63 9.17 -34.07
CA ASN A 56 -42.54 7.69 -33.88
C ASN A 56 -42.34 6.90 -35.20
N SER A 57 -41.81 5.66 -35.13
CA SER A 57 -41.96 4.60 -36.15
C SER A 57 -42.01 3.19 -35.51
N THR A 58 -42.36 2.14 -36.29
CA THR A 58 -43.09 0.97 -35.75
C THR A 58 -42.92 -0.38 -36.49
N TRP A 59 -42.30 -1.40 -35.85
CA TRP A 59 -42.54 -2.86 -36.05
C TRP A 59 -42.26 -3.43 -37.49
N PRO A 60 -42.37 -4.77 -37.78
CA PRO A 60 -42.77 -5.94 -36.98
C PRO A 60 -41.80 -7.17 -37.01
N ARG A 61 -42.27 -8.33 -36.51
CA ARG A 61 -41.62 -9.67 -36.45
C ARG A 61 -41.86 -10.53 -37.72
N TRP A 62 -41.09 -11.62 -37.86
CA TRP A 62 -41.49 -12.86 -38.59
C TRP A 62 -41.14 -14.13 -37.78
N ARG A 63 -41.72 -15.29 -38.16
CA ARG A 63 -41.63 -16.58 -37.43
C ARG A 63 -41.90 -17.76 -38.38
N SER A 64 -41.09 -18.84 -38.31
CA SER A 64 -41.33 -20.28 -38.66
C SER A 64 -39.95 -20.95 -38.86
N ALA A 65 -39.59 -22.16 -38.40
CA ALA A 65 -40.29 -23.40 -38.02
C ALA A 65 -40.59 -24.39 -39.17
N ILE A 66 -39.83 -25.49 -39.21
CA ILE A 66 -40.12 -26.84 -39.75
C ILE A 66 -38.94 -27.76 -39.32
N GLY A 67 -39.14 -29.07 -39.21
CA GLY A 67 -38.11 -30.06 -38.91
C GLY A 67 -38.38 -31.41 -39.58
N PHE A 68 -37.44 -32.37 -39.47
CA PHE A 68 -37.59 -33.74 -39.97
C PHE A 68 -36.89 -34.77 -39.07
N THR A 69 -37.15 -36.06 -39.27
CA THR A 69 -36.86 -37.16 -38.33
C THR A 69 -36.35 -38.42 -39.09
N ILE A 70 -36.10 -39.54 -38.38
CA ILE A 70 -35.82 -40.93 -38.84
C ILE A 70 -34.32 -41.25 -39.08
N ALA A 71 -33.73 -42.43 -38.77
CA ALA A 71 -33.92 -43.48 -37.73
C ALA A 71 -32.84 -44.60 -37.90
N SER A 72 -32.77 -45.56 -36.94
CA SER A 72 -32.27 -46.96 -37.09
C SER A 72 -30.75 -47.23 -37.23
N CYS A 73 -30.16 -48.39 -36.88
CA CYS A 73 -30.46 -49.50 -35.92
C CYS A 73 -29.23 -50.47 -35.84
N LEU A 74 -29.33 -51.60 -35.09
CA LEU A 74 -28.38 -52.74 -34.93
C LEU A 74 -27.27 -52.53 -33.86
N MET A 75 -26.92 -53.39 -32.86
CA MET A 75 -27.13 -54.84 -32.50
C MET A 75 -26.43 -55.86 -33.44
N CYS A 76 -25.75 -56.95 -33.03
CA CYS A 76 -25.46 -57.68 -31.75
C CYS A 76 -24.36 -58.77 -32.02
N ALA A 77 -23.76 -59.60 -31.14
CA ALA A 77 -23.62 -59.72 -29.67
C ALA A 77 -22.67 -60.93 -29.28
N PHE A 78 -22.15 -60.98 -28.03
CA PHE A 78 -21.49 -62.14 -27.33
C PHE A 78 -20.10 -62.58 -27.92
N TRP A 79 -19.16 -63.36 -27.34
CA TRP A 79 -18.82 -64.08 -26.05
C TRP A 79 -17.31 -64.51 -26.18
N LEU A 80 -16.42 -64.91 -25.23
CA LEU A 80 -16.20 -65.18 -23.77
C LEU A 80 -14.66 -64.90 -23.50
N GLY A 81 -13.97 -65.07 -22.35
CA GLY A 81 -14.28 -65.42 -20.94
C GLY A 81 -13.16 -66.24 -20.23
N SER A 82 -12.66 -65.78 -19.05
CA SER A 82 -11.65 -66.40 -18.12
C SER A 82 -10.14 -66.41 -18.53
N PRO A 83 -9.16 -66.47 -17.57
CA PRO A 83 -9.17 -65.92 -16.19
C PRO A 83 -7.85 -65.20 -15.73
N ALA A 84 -8.02 -64.29 -14.77
CA ALA A 84 -7.11 -63.88 -13.67
C ALA A 84 -5.56 -63.80 -13.85
N THR A 85 -5.05 -62.57 -13.74
CA THR A 85 -3.82 -62.24 -12.96
C THR A 85 -4.05 -60.95 -12.15
N LEU A 86 -3.66 -60.93 -10.87
CA LEU A 86 -3.62 -59.69 -10.08
C LEU A 86 -2.36 -58.88 -10.45
N HIS A 87 -2.54 -57.63 -10.87
CA HIS A 87 -1.58 -56.53 -10.70
C HIS A 87 -2.38 -55.29 -10.32
N GLY A 88 -1.85 -54.46 -9.40
CA GLY A 88 -2.52 -53.25 -8.96
C GLY A 88 -2.49 -52.19 -10.05
N GLN A 89 -3.66 -51.66 -10.44
CA GLN A 89 -3.73 -50.52 -11.35
C GLN A 89 -3.69 -49.22 -10.54
N THR A 90 -2.66 -48.41 -10.78
CA THR A 90 -2.69 -46.97 -10.52
C THR A 90 -3.82 -46.34 -11.34
N SER A 91 -4.49 -45.33 -10.79
CA SER A 91 -5.66 -44.72 -11.41
C SER A 91 -5.26 -43.58 -12.35
N ASP A 92 -4.61 -43.91 -13.46
CA ASP A 92 -4.20 -42.94 -14.48
C ASP A 92 -5.38 -42.52 -15.35
N SER A 93 -5.81 -41.26 -15.21
CA SER A 93 -6.42 -40.43 -16.27
C SER A 93 -6.73 -39.02 -15.76
N ALA A 94 -5.69 -38.31 -15.33
CA ALA A 94 -5.62 -36.88 -15.55
C ALA A 94 -4.86 -36.66 -16.86
N GLU A 95 -5.29 -35.73 -17.71
CA GLU A 95 -4.49 -35.28 -18.84
C GLU A 95 -3.39 -34.37 -18.29
N SER A 96 -2.23 -34.95 -17.98
CA SER A 96 -1.05 -34.19 -17.60
C SER A 96 -0.55 -33.37 -18.78
N VAL A 97 -0.54 -32.04 -18.63
CA VAL A 97 0.34 -31.20 -19.44
C VAL A 97 1.77 -31.67 -19.14
N SER A 98 2.55 -31.96 -20.19
CA SER A 98 3.92 -32.46 -20.04
C SER A 98 4.79 -31.43 -19.30
N ALA A 99 5.31 -31.78 -18.12
CA ALA A 99 6.17 -30.90 -17.33
C ALA A 99 7.42 -30.42 -18.13
N GLU A 100 7.86 -31.21 -19.11
CA GLU A 100 8.94 -30.89 -20.06
C GLU A 100 8.72 -29.63 -20.91
N SER A 101 7.51 -29.05 -20.95
CA SER A 101 7.19 -27.83 -21.71
C SER A 101 6.88 -26.60 -20.87
N VAL A 102 7.18 -26.61 -19.57
CA VAL A 102 6.94 -25.50 -18.64
C VAL A 102 8.29 -24.98 -18.11
N SER A 103 8.52 -23.66 -18.21
CA SER A 103 9.75 -23.02 -17.72
C SER A 103 9.97 -23.30 -16.22
N ALA A 104 11.23 -23.44 -15.80
CA ALA A 104 11.56 -23.75 -14.41
C ALA A 104 10.91 -22.75 -13.42
N GLY A 105 10.35 -23.27 -12.32
CA GLY A 105 9.60 -22.50 -11.32
C GLY A 105 8.19 -22.06 -11.72
N HIS A 106 7.81 -22.13 -13.01
CA HIS A 106 6.48 -21.73 -13.48
C HIS A 106 5.44 -22.83 -13.25
N SER A 107 4.16 -22.44 -13.17
CA SER A 107 3.08 -23.36 -12.81
C SER A 107 2.70 -24.33 -13.92
N TYR A 108 2.58 -25.61 -13.56
CA TYR A 108 1.98 -26.64 -14.43
C TYR A 108 0.47 -26.42 -14.70
N HIS A 109 -0.17 -25.57 -13.89
CA HIS A 109 -1.57 -25.12 -14.09
C HIS A 109 -1.68 -23.82 -14.92
N GLY A 110 -0.55 -23.27 -15.39
CA GLY A 110 -0.49 -22.11 -16.27
C GLY A 110 -0.40 -20.76 -15.55
N GLU A 111 -0.21 -19.68 -16.33
CA GLU A 111 0.18 -18.34 -15.87
C GLU A 111 -0.63 -17.79 -14.69
N ALA A 112 -1.94 -18.06 -14.63
CA ALA A 112 -2.81 -17.62 -13.54
C ALA A 112 -2.39 -18.14 -12.15
N PHE A 113 -1.59 -19.20 -12.09
CA PHE A 113 -1.11 -19.85 -10.86
C PHE A 113 0.37 -19.56 -10.54
N ASN A 114 1.14 -18.97 -11.47
CA ASN A 114 2.54 -18.55 -11.27
C ASN A 114 2.64 -17.57 -10.08
N GLU A 115 1.87 -16.48 -10.13
CA GLU A 115 1.67 -15.58 -9.00
C GLU A 115 0.73 -16.19 -7.95
N GLY A 116 0.73 -15.59 -6.76
CA GLY A 116 -0.08 -16.00 -5.61
C GLY A 116 0.73 -16.74 -4.55
N PRO A 117 0.06 -17.31 -3.53
CA PRO A 117 0.73 -18.03 -2.47
C PRO A 117 1.16 -19.43 -2.95
N ARG A 118 2.45 -19.75 -2.81
CA ARG A 118 3.07 -21.03 -3.18
C ARG A 118 3.40 -21.93 -1.98
N GLN A 119 2.96 -21.60 -0.77
CA GLN A 119 3.12 -22.50 0.39
C GLN A 119 1.78 -22.84 1.01
N SER A 120 1.70 -24.05 1.52
CA SER A 120 0.52 -24.72 2.08
C SER A 120 -0.19 -23.88 3.15
N ALA A 121 -1.51 -24.05 3.23
CA ALA A 121 -2.29 -23.40 4.27
C ALA A 121 -2.22 -24.21 5.57
N VAL A 122 -2.12 -23.51 6.69
CA VAL A 122 -2.46 -24.05 8.03
C VAL A 122 -3.85 -23.57 8.41
N LEU A 123 -4.57 -24.32 9.23
CA LEU A 123 -5.79 -23.82 9.86
C LEU A 123 -5.42 -22.77 10.91
N ILE A 124 -6.20 -21.68 10.97
CA ILE A 124 -5.92 -20.50 11.79
C ILE A 124 -7.01 -20.32 12.84
N ASP A 125 -6.63 -20.36 14.11
CA ASP A 125 -7.51 -20.05 15.24
C ASP A 125 -7.98 -18.59 15.22
N GLY A 126 -9.14 -18.30 15.80
CA GLY A 126 -9.70 -16.94 15.82
C GLY A 126 -10.29 -16.47 14.47
N LEU A 127 -10.62 -17.42 13.59
CA LEU A 127 -11.49 -17.17 12.43
C LEU A 127 -12.97 -17.44 12.79
N PRO A 128 -13.93 -16.78 12.10
CA PRO A 128 -15.36 -16.99 12.29
C PRO A 128 -15.78 -18.40 11.88
N THR A 129 -16.75 -18.96 12.60
CA THR A 129 -17.51 -20.11 12.11
C THR A 129 -18.50 -19.65 11.05
N LEU A 130 -18.37 -20.20 9.82
CA LEU A 130 -19.29 -20.00 8.70
C LEU A 130 -19.88 -21.34 8.26
N GLU A 131 -21.07 -21.32 7.66
CA GLU A 131 -21.77 -22.52 7.18
C GLU A 131 -22.04 -22.41 5.66
N PHE A 132 -21.23 -23.10 4.85
CA PHE A 132 -21.41 -23.18 3.40
C PHE A 132 -21.49 -24.64 2.92
N PRO A 133 -22.59 -25.06 2.25
CA PRO A 133 -22.72 -26.41 1.69
C PRO A 133 -21.77 -26.68 0.51
N THR A 134 -20.73 -27.48 0.73
CA THR A 134 -19.76 -27.90 -0.30
C THR A 134 -20.06 -29.30 -0.86
N SER A 135 -19.73 -29.54 -2.13
CA SER A 135 -19.77 -30.86 -2.77
C SER A 135 -18.69 -31.84 -2.29
N THR A 136 -17.58 -31.35 -1.70
CA THR A 136 -16.50 -32.24 -1.23
C THR A 136 -16.94 -33.15 -0.10
N LYS A 137 -16.39 -34.37 -0.11
CA LYS A 137 -16.48 -35.33 1.00
C LYS A 137 -15.28 -35.23 1.95
N SER A 138 -14.19 -34.58 1.55
CA SER A 138 -13.02 -34.36 2.41
C SER A 138 -13.34 -33.31 3.47
N GLU A 139 -13.22 -33.68 4.74
CA GLU A 139 -13.41 -32.76 5.87
C GLU A 139 -12.29 -31.72 5.90
N SER A 140 -11.06 -32.11 5.53
CA SER A 140 -9.91 -31.23 5.34
C SER A 140 -10.18 -30.17 4.26
N ALA A 141 -10.61 -30.59 3.06
CA ALA A 141 -10.93 -29.66 1.97
C ALA A 141 -12.06 -28.69 2.36
N ARG A 142 -13.06 -29.16 3.12
CA ARG A 142 -14.15 -28.32 3.63
C ARG A 142 -13.67 -27.31 4.67
N ALA A 143 -12.80 -27.71 5.60
CA ALA A 143 -12.23 -26.81 6.60
C ALA A 143 -11.42 -25.69 5.95
N PHE A 144 -10.54 -26.03 5.00
CA PHE A 144 -9.77 -25.03 4.23
C PHE A 144 -10.65 -24.16 3.32
N PHE A 145 -11.73 -24.69 2.74
CA PHE A 145 -12.69 -23.88 2.00
C PHE A 145 -13.42 -22.86 2.90
N LEU A 146 -13.90 -23.27 4.08
CA LEU A 146 -14.58 -22.38 5.02
C LEU A 146 -13.64 -21.32 5.61
N GLN A 147 -12.38 -21.68 5.88
CA GLN A 147 -11.32 -20.71 6.21
C GLN A 147 -11.09 -19.72 5.06
N GLY A 148 -10.96 -20.20 3.82
CA GLY A 148 -10.81 -19.34 2.65
C GLY A 148 -11.98 -18.39 2.45
N LEU A 149 -13.21 -18.86 2.72
CA LEU A 149 -14.43 -18.04 2.70
C LEU A 149 -14.40 -16.96 3.80
N ALA A 150 -14.04 -17.31 5.04
CA ALA A 150 -13.87 -16.36 6.14
C ALA A 150 -12.84 -15.26 5.83
N GLN A 151 -11.69 -15.66 5.28
CA GLN A 151 -10.62 -14.75 4.84
C GLN A 151 -11.07 -13.87 3.67
N LEU A 152 -11.80 -14.43 2.70
CA LEU A 152 -12.39 -13.70 1.57
C LEU A 152 -13.39 -12.65 2.04
N HIS A 153 -14.27 -12.98 3.00
CA HIS A 153 -15.16 -12.00 3.58
C HIS A 153 -14.38 -10.87 4.24
N GLY A 154 -13.37 -11.17 5.06
CA GLY A 154 -12.49 -10.18 5.69
C GLY A 154 -11.49 -9.46 4.77
N PHE A 155 -11.65 -9.55 3.44
CA PHE A 155 -10.75 -8.98 2.41
C PHE A 155 -9.27 -9.41 2.51
N TRP A 156 -8.98 -10.56 3.12
CA TRP A 156 -7.64 -11.10 3.27
C TRP A 156 -7.26 -11.98 2.06
N PHE A 157 -7.29 -11.37 0.88
CA PHE A 157 -7.31 -12.09 -0.40
C PHE A 157 -6.16 -13.07 -0.62
N LEU A 158 -4.92 -12.74 -0.19
CA LEU A 158 -3.76 -13.63 -0.38
C LEU A 158 -3.89 -14.92 0.42
N GLU A 159 -4.26 -14.86 1.71
CA GLU A 159 -4.46 -16.05 2.52
C GLU A 159 -5.75 -16.79 2.14
N ALA A 160 -6.79 -16.08 1.68
CA ALA A 160 -7.97 -16.70 1.10
C ALA A 160 -7.60 -17.57 -0.10
N GLU A 161 -6.80 -17.05 -1.05
CA GLU A 161 -6.28 -17.85 -2.16
C GLU A 161 -5.46 -19.05 -1.67
N ARG A 162 -4.61 -18.88 -0.64
CA ARG A 162 -3.82 -19.98 -0.05
C ARG A 162 -4.71 -21.10 0.48
N SER A 163 -5.75 -20.76 1.24
CA SER A 163 -6.69 -21.71 1.81
C SER A 163 -7.54 -22.39 0.72
N PHE A 164 -7.94 -21.68 -0.34
CA PHE A 164 -8.60 -22.31 -1.48
C PHE A 164 -7.65 -23.21 -2.30
N ARG A 165 -6.37 -22.86 -2.47
CA ARG A 165 -5.35 -23.75 -3.09
C ARG A 165 -5.17 -25.02 -2.26
N GLN A 166 -5.12 -24.91 -0.93
CA GLN A 166 -5.11 -26.08 -0.06
C GLN A 166 -6.38 -26.91 -0.22
N ALA A 167 -7.58 -26.29 -0.23
CA ALA A 167 -8.84 -27.02 -0.45
C ALA A 167 -8.86 -27.80 -1.78
N VAL A 168 -8.20 -27.30 -2.83
CA VAL A 168 -7.98 -28.01 -4.11
C VAL A 168 -6.94 -29.12 -3.98
N LYS A 169 -5.85 -28.93 -3.23
CA LYS A 169 -4.88 -30.02 -2.93
C LYS A 169 -5.54 -31.18 -2.17
N GLU A 170 -6.48 -30.89 -1.27
CA GLU A 170 -7.24 -31.86 -0.48
C GLU A 170 -8.42 -32.50 -1.26
N ASP A 171 -8.98 -31.82 -2.27
CA ASP A 171 -9.98 -32.36 -3.21
C ASP A 171 -9.88 -31.65 -4.59
N PRO A 172 -9.10 -32.20 -5.55
CA PRO A 172 -8.92 -31.59 -6.88
C PRO A 172 -10.17 -31.49 -7.75
N LYS A 173 -11.34 -31.96 -7.28
CA LYS A 173 -12.63 -31.88 -8.00
C LYS A 173 -13.56 -30.81 -7.43
N LEU A 174 -13.17 -30.13 -6.34
CA LEU A 174 -13.94 -29.11 -5.65
C LEU A 174 -14.00 -27.77 -6.42
N ALA A 175 -14.87 -27.71 -7.43
CA ALA A 175 -15.00 -26.56 -8.32
C ALA A 175 -15.24 -25.20 -7.61
N ILE A 176 -15.91 -25.20 -6.45
CA ILE A 176 -16.18 -23.96 -5.70
C ILE A 176 -14.92 -23.36 -5.06
N ALA A 177 -13.86 -24.14 -4.81
CA ALA A 177 -12.59 -23.60 -4.31
C ALA A 177 -11.89 -22.73 -5.38
N TYR A 178 -11.94 -23.12 -6.65
CA TYR A 178 -11.47 -22.29 -7.78
C TYR A 178 -12.29 -21.00 -7.95
N TRP A 179 -13.61 -21.04 -7.71
CA TRP A 179 -14.44 -19.82 -7.58
C TRP A 179 -13.94 -18.93 -6.44
N GLY A 180 -13.55 -19.51 -5.30
CA GLY A 180 -12.94 -18.79 -4.18
C GLY A 180 -11.63 -18.10 -4.54
N MET A 181 -10.73 -18.78 -5.28
CA MET A 181 -9.49 -18.17 -5.81
C MET A 181 -9.79 -17.01 -6.77
N ALA A 182 -10.81 -17.15 -7.63
CA ALA A 182 -11.24 -16.10 -8.55
C ALA A 182 -11.84 -14.88 -7.81
N MET A 183 -12.63 -15.11 -6.75
CA MET A 183 -13.12 -14.05 -5.85
C MET A 183 -11.97 -13.33 -5.13
N ALA A 184 -10.96 -14.07 -4.67
CA ALA A 184 -9.76 -13.48 -4.07
C ALA A 184 -8.99 -12.59 -5.07
N ASN A 185 -9.02 -12.92 -6.36
CA ASN A 185 -8.36 -12.16 -7.42
C ASN A 185 -9.22 -11.05 -8.05
N ALA A 186 -10.29 -10.58 -7.39
CA ALA A 186 -11.22 -9.58 -7.94
C ALA A 186 -10.62 -8.19 -8.31
N ASN A 187 -9.33 -7.94 -8.05
CA ASN A 187 -8.58 -6.77 -8.53
C ASN A 187 -7.62 -7.07 -9.70
N ASN A 188 -7.47 -8.33 -10.10
CA ASN A 188 -6.69 -8.79 -11.25
C ASN A 188 -7.61 -9.61 -12.17
N ASP A 189 -8.28 -8.93 -13.10
CA ASP A 189 -9.25 -9.53 -14.02
C ASP A 189 -8.67 -10.73 -14.80
N ALA A 190 -7.37 -10.73 -15.12
CA ALA A 190 -6.69 -11.82 -15.85
C ALA A 190 -6.52 -13.09 -15.00
N ARG A 191 -5.96 -12.97 -13.79
CA ARG A 191 -5.87 -14.13 -12.86
C ARG A 191 -7.26 -14.64 -12.50
N ALA A 192 -8.20 -13.74 -12.18
CA ALA A 192 -9.58 -14.11 -11.86
C ALA A 192 -10.27 -14.88 -13.01
N ARG A 193 -10.03 -14.49 -14.27
CA ARG A 193 -10.54 -15.17 -15.47
C ARG A 193 -10.08 -16.62 -15.56
N GLY A 194 -8.76 -16.86 -15.48
CA GLY A 194 -8.21 -18.22 -15.53
C GLY A 194 -8.76 -19.11 -14.41
N LEU A 195 -8.79 -18.57 -13.18
CA LEU A 195 -9.26 -19.29 -12.00
C LEU A 195 -10.74 -19.68 -12.09
N ILE A 196 -11.63 -18.81 -12.57
CA ILE A 196 -13.06 -19.16 -12.75
C ILE A 196 -13.28 -20.13 -13.91
N ASP A 197 -12.40 -20.15 -14.92
CA ASP A 197 -12.52 -21.08 -16.05
C ASP A 197 -12.11 -22.53 -15.65
N GLU A 198 -11.20 -22.71 -14.69
CA GLU A 198 -11.00 -24.02 -14.05
C GLU A 198 -12.23 -24.48 -13.25
N ALA A 199 -12.84 -23.58 -12.46
CA ALA A 199 -14.11 -23.85 -11.78
C ALA A 199 -15.21 -24.26 -12.78
N LYS A 200 -15.23 -23.65 -13.96
CA LYS A 200 -16.18 -23.94 -15.06
C LYS A 200 -15.95 -25.31 -15.68
N LYS A 201 -14.70 -25.77 -15.86
CA LYS A 201 -14.37 -27.15 -16.29
C LYS A 201 -14.86 -28.19 -15.28
N LEU A 202 -14.67 -27.91 -13.98
CA LEU A 202 -15.03 -28.82 -12.88
C LEU A 202 -16.51 -28.71 -12.45
N ARG A 203 -17.25 -27.68 -12.89
CA ARG A 203 -18.66 -27.37 -12.58
C ARG A 203 -19.61 -28.57 -12.60
N LYS A 204 -19.35 -29.56 -13.46
CA LYS A 204 -20.13 -30.82 -13.57
C LYS A 204 -20.08 -31.70 -12.30
N ASN A 205 -19.07 -31.52 -11.45
CA ASN A 205 -18.88 -32.24 -10.19
C ASN A 205 -19.62 -31.55 -9.01
N ALA A 206 -19.92 -30.26 -9.14
CA ALA A 206 -20.47 -29.43 -8.08
C ALA A 206 -21.99 -29.60 -7.92
N GLY A 207 -22.51 -29.34 -6.71
CA GLY A 207 -23.93 -29.29 -6.42
C GLY A 207 -24.63 -28.08 -7.03
N LYS A 208 -25.97 -28.13 -7.13
CA LYS A 208 -26.77 -27.05 -7.76
C LYS A 208 -26.54 -25.68 -7.12
N HIS A 209 -26.28 -25.63 -5.81
CA HIS A 209 -25.99 -24.42 -5.05
C HIS A 209 -24.67 -23.77 -5.50
N GLU A 210 -23.55 -24.50 -5.39
CA GLU A 210 -22.23 -24.09 -5.88
C GLU A 210 -22.23 -23.71 -7.38
N GLN A 211 -22.97 -24.44 -8.22
CA GLN A 211 -23.09 -24.15 -9.64
C GLN A 211 -23.64 -22.74 -9.92
N LEU A 212 -24.56 -22.23 -9.09
CA LEU A 212 -25.09 -20.87 -9.25
C LEU A 212 -24.05 -19.80 -8.89
N TYR A 213 -23.24 -20.02 -7.85
CA TYR A 213 -22.12 -19.12 -7.49
C TYR A 213 -21.06 -19.05 -8.60
N ILE A 214 -20.68 -20.21 -9.14
CA ILE A 214 -19.75 -20.32 -10.28
C ILE A 214 -20.33 -19.57 -11.49
N ASP A 215 -21.58 -19.86 -11.88
CA ASP A 215 -22.24 -19.23 -13.02
C ASP A 215 -22.43 -17.72 -12.83
N ALA A 216 -22.65 -17.24 -11.61
CA ALA A 216 -22.79 -15.80 -11.35
C ALA A 216 -21.46 -15.07 -11.58
N LEU A 217 -20.36 -15.57 -10.98
CA LEU A 217 -19.04 -14.93 -11.10
C LEU A 217 -18.49 -15.00 -12.53
N GLU A 218 -18.67 -16.15 -13.21
CA GLU A 218 -18.27 -16.36 -14.61
C GLU A 218 -18.80 -15.28 -15.55
N ARG A 219 -20.06 -14.87 -15.34
CA ARG A 219 -20.79 -13.86 -16.14
C ARG A 219 -20.63 -12.43 -15.64
N PHE A 220 -19.98 -12.23 -14.50
CA PHE A 220 -19.61 -10.92 -13.92
C PHE A 220 -18.21 -10.47 -14.34
N LEU A 221 -17.24 -11.38 -14.31
CA LEU A 221 -15.89 -11.14 -14.80
C LEU A 221 -15.91 -10.79 -16.31
N PRO A 222 -14.94 -10.01 -16.81
CA PRO A 222 -14.77 -9.86 -18.25
C PRO A 222 -14.44 -11.21 -18.92
N SER A 223 -14.62 -11.30 -20.23
CA SER A 223 -14.07 -12.41 -21.02
C SER A 223 -12.61 -12.12 -21.39
N GLN A 224 -11.82 -13.14 -21.72
CA GLN A 224 -10.39 -12.98 -22.05
C GLN A 224 -10.16 -11.87 -23.09
N LYS A 225 -10.92 -11.91 -24.21
CA LYS A 225 -10.86 -10.85 -25.22
C LYS A 225 -11.04 -9.42 -24.66
N MET A 226 -11.93 -9.21 -23.69
CA MET A 226 -12.12 -7.88 -23.09
C MET A 226 -10.94 -7.43 -22.23
N ILE A 227 -10.14 -8.38 -21.72
CA ILE A 227 -8.90 -8.14 -21.00
C ILE A 227 -7.79 -7.84 -22.01
N ASP A 228 -7.68 -8.63 -23.07
CA ASP A 228 -6.71 -8.44 -24.17
C ASP A 228 -6.91 -7.07 -24.87
N ASP A 229 -8.16 -6.76 -25.26
CA ASP A 229 -8.55 -5.48 -25.87
C ASP A 229 -8.19 -4.29 -24.95
N ALA A 230 -8.26 -4.46 -23.62
CA ALA A 230 -7.95 -3.43 -22.62
C ALA A 230 -6.45 -3.33 -22.31
N LYS A 231 -5.70 -4.43 -22.34
CA LYS A 231 -4.24 -4.45 -22.21
C LYS A 231 -3.59 -3.69 -23.37
N ALA A 232 -3.97 -4.04 -24.61
CA ALA A 232 -3.50 -3.36 -25.81
C ALA A 232 -3.89 -1.87 -25.83
N GLU A 233 -5.06 -1.50 -25.31
CA GLU A 233 -5.43 -0.07 -25.14
C GLU A 233 -4.59 0.63 -24.07
N SER A 234 -4.22 -0.04 -22.97
CA SER A 234 -3.32 0.53 -21.95
C SER A 234 -1.93 0.80 -22.53
N GLU A 235 -1.38 -0.16 -23.28
CA GLU A 235 -0.07 -0.08 -23.94
C GLU A 235 -0.03 1.02 -25.00
N ALA A 236 -1.02 1.09 -25.90
CA ALA A 236 -1.12 2.14 -26.91
C ALA A 236 -1.33 3.56 -26.32
N ASN A 237 -1.96 3.67 -25.14
CA ASN A 237 -2.11 4.96 -24.47
C ASN A 237 -0.83 5.41 -23.74
N LYS A 238 0.03 4.49 -23.27
CA LYS A 238 1.34 4.84 -22.67
C LYS A 238 2.24 5.59 -23.67
N SER A 239 2.30 5.15 -24.92
CA SER A 239 3.18 5.71 -25.96
C SER A 239 2.67 7.01 -26.60
N THR A 240 1.39 7.35 -26.46
CA THR A 240 0.75 8.42 -27.27
C THR A 240 0.13 9.57 -26.44
N ALA A 241 0.23 9.52 -25.11
CA ALA A 241 -0.59 10.32 -24.18
C ALA A 241 -0.67 11.84 -24.48
N GLU A 242 0.43 12.48 -24.89
CA GLU A 242 0.47 13.95 -25.04
C GLU A 242 0.05 14.48 -26.42
N ARG A 243 -0.10 13.61 -27.44
CA ARG A 243 -0.21 14.04 -28.86
C ARG A 243 -1.41 13.46 -29.62
N LEU A 244 -2.39 12.88 -28.92
CA LEU A 244 -3.65 12.41 -29.53
C LEU A 244 -4.44 13.56 -30.20
N SER A 245 -4.82 13.38 -31.47
CA SER A 245 -5.71 14.30 -32.18
C SER A 245 -7.13 14.29 -31.58
N LYS A 246 -7.91 15.37 -31.80
CA LYS A 246 -9.31 15.46 -31.32
C LYS A 246 -10.16 14.26 -31.73
N LYS A 247 -9.96 13.72 -32.93
CA LYS A 247 -10.66 12.53 -33.44
C LYS A 247 -10.32 11.26 -32.64
N GLN A 248 -9.07 11.09 -32.21
CA GLN A 248 -8.66 10.01 -31.32
C GLN A 248 -9.19 10.23 -29.90
N GLN A 249 -9.16 11.46 -29.38
CA GLN A 249 -9.73 11.81 -28.07
C GLN A 249 -11.24 11.50 -28.00
N GLU A 250 -12.00 11.86 -29.03
CA GLU A 250 -13.44 11.54 -29.15
C GLU A 250 -13.69 10.03 -29.26
N ALA A 251 -12.88 9.30 -30.03
CA ALA A 251 -12.97 7.85 -30.16
C ALA A 251 -12.66 7.11 -28.84
N ASN A 252 -11.56 7.48 -28.16
CA ASN A 252 -11.18 6.90 -26.87
C ASN A 252 -12.23 7.19 -25.80
N LYS A 253 -12.77 8.42 -25.76
CA LYS A 253 -13.87 8.78 -24.86
C LYS A 253 -15.12 7.90 -25.10
N LYS A 254 -15.48 7.66 -26.36
CA LYS A 254 -16.62 6.78 -26.72
C LYS A 254 -16.38 5.34 -26.25
N LYS A 255 -15.17 4.79 -26.47
CA LYS A 255 -14.79 3.46 -25.94
C LYS A 255 -14.90 3.38 -24.42
N GLN A 256 -14.40 4.39 -23.70
CA GLN A 256 -14.48 4.44 -22.24
C GLN A 256 -15.93 4.49 -21.73
N GLU A 257 -16.83 5.22 -22.42
CA GLU A 257 -18.25 5.23 -22.11
C GLU A 257 -18.91 3.84 -22.36
N GLU A 258 -18.55 3.17 -23.46
CA GLU A 258 -18.98 1.79 -23.78
C GLU A 258 -18.48 0.76 -22.76
N GLN A 259 -17.20 0.81 -22.40
CA GLN A 259 -16.58 -0.04 -21.36
C GLN A 259 -17.26 0.16 -19.99
N ARG A 260 -17.57 1.41 -19.61
CA ARG A 260 -18.23 1.72 -18.34
C ARG A 260 -19.64 1.16 -18.29
N GLU A 261 -20.45 1.35 -19.33
CA GLU A 261 -21.80 0.78 -19.40
C GLU A 261 -21.78 -0.76 -19.51
N ALA A 262 -20.77 -1.34 -20.17
CA ALA A 262 -20.54 -2.78 -20.15
C ALA A 262 -20.24 -3.30 -18.73
N LYS A 263 -19.33 -2.65 -17.98
CA LYS A 263 -19.01 -3.01 -16.59
C LYS A 263 -20.22 -2.90 -15.66
N LYS A 264 -21.00 -1.83 -15.80
CA LYS A 264 -22.27 -1.59 -15.10
C LYS A 264 -23.34 -2.64 -15.44
N SER A 265 -23.41 -3.08 -16.68
CA SER A 265 -24.28 -4.18 -17.13
C SER A 265 -23.87 -5.53 -16.52
N ARG A 266 -22.55 -5.83 -16.41
CA ARG A 266 -22.07 -7.01 -15.68
C ARG A 266 -22.43 -6.95 -14.20
N ALA A 267 -22.23 -5.80 -13.55
CA ALA A 267 -22.59 -5.58 -12.15
C ALA A 267 -24.10 -5.73 -11.88
N ALA A 268 -24.96 -5.12 -12.70
CA ALA A 268 -26.41 -5.26 -12.55
C ALA A 268 -26.89 -6.71 -12.75
N ARG A 269 -26.25 -7.46 -13.65
CA ARG A 269 -26.52 -8.89 -13.84
C ARG A 269 -26.10 -9.73 -12.63
N TYR A 270 -24.88 -9.52 -12.10
CA TYR A 270 -24.41 -10.27 -10.93
C TYR A 270 -25.34 -10.11 -9.73
N ALA A 271 -25.86 -8.90 -9.48
CA ALA A 271 -26.88 -8.69 -8.45
C ALA A 271 -28.11 -9.58 -8.66
N ASN A 272 -28.67 -9.65 -9.88
CA ASN A 272 -29.81 -10.51 -10.18
C ASN A 272 -29.48 -12.02 -10.20
N ASP A 273 -28.23 -12.39 -10.44
CA ASP A 273 -27.79 -13.77 -10.32
C ASP A 273 -27.58 -14.19 -8.85
N MET A 274 -27.22 -13.28 -7.95
CA MET A 274 -27.29 -13.49 -6.50
C MET A 274 -28.73 -13.57 -5.98
N GLU A 275 -29.66 -12.75 -6.51
CA GLU A 275 -31.10 -12.87 -6.22
C GLU A 275 -31.63 -14.29 -6.57
N ARG A 276 -31.20 -14.87 -7.69
CA ARG A 276 -31.58 -16.24 -8.11
C ARG A 276 -31.05 -17.35 -7.20
N ILE A 277 -29.95 -17.12 -6.49
CA ILE A 277 -29.49 -18.04 -5.44
C ILE A 277 -30.51 -18.04 -4.31
N LEU A 278 -30.97 -16.86 -3.89
CA LEU A 278 -31.98 -16.67 -2.83
C LEU A 278 -33.39 -17.14 -3.24
N ASP A 279 -33.77 -17.05 -4.52
CA ASP A 279 -35.01 -17.66 -5.04
C ASP A 279 -35.06 -19.18 -4.78
N SER A 280 -33.89 -19.84 -4.77
CA SER A 280 -33.76 -21.29 -4.60
C SER A 280 -33.32 -21.70 -3.19
N HIS A 281 -32.63 -20.80 -2.47
CA HIS A 281 -32.02 -21.01 -1.16
C HIS A 281 -32.23 -19.74 -0.29
N PRO A 282 -33.47 -19.40 0.08
CA PRO A 282 -33.80 -18.11 0.75
C PRO A 282 -33.16 -17.95 2.15
N ASP A 283 -32.65 -19.06 2.70
CA ASP A 283 -31.95 -19.12 3.98
C ASP A 283 -30.44 -18.90 3.91
N ASP A 284 -29.85 -18.89 2.70
CA ASP A 284 -28.40 -18.70 2.45
C ASP A 284 -27.95 -17.32 2.95
N ILE A 285 -27.10 -17.30 3.99
CA ILE A 285 -26.57 -16.07 4.58
C ILE A 285 -25.45 -15.46 3.75
N GLU A 286 -24.66 -16.29 3.06
CA GLU A 286 -23.50 -15.84 2.30
C GLU A 286 -23.96 -15.15 1.02
N ALA A 287 -25.03 -15.65 0.38
CA ALA A 287 -25.67 -14.97 -0.74
C ALA A 287 -26.20 -13.58 -0.34
N LYS A 288 -26.77 -13.44 0.86
CA LYS A 288 -27.23 -12.15 1.43
C LYS A 288 -26.06 -11.21 1.74
N ALA A 289 -24.96 -11.75 2.29
CA ALA A 289 -23.75 -10.99 2.59
C ALA A 289 -23.06 -10.50 1.30
N PHE A 290 -22.90 -11.38 0.29
CA PHE A 290 -22.27 -11.03 -0.99
C PHE A 290 -23.11 -10.07 -1.83
N ILE A 291 -24.45 -10.19 -1.89
CA ILE A 291 -25.26 -9.19 -2.62
C ILE A 291 -25.22 -7.83 -1.93
N ALA A 292 -25.21 -7.78 -0.59
CA ALA A 292 -25.07 -6.52 0.16
C ALA A 292 -23.71 -5.84 -0.10
N LEU A 293 -22.61 -6.61 -0.05
CA LEU A 293 -21.28 -6.15 -0.45
C LEU A 293 -21.27 -5.64 -1.89
N HIS A 294 -21.81 -6.41 -2.82
CA HIS A 294 -21.78 -6.11 -4.25
C HIS A 294 -22.57 -4.84 -4.61
N LEU A 295 -23.72 -4.61 -3.98
CA LEU A 295 -24.52 -3.40 -4.17
C LEU A 295 -23.74 -2.14 -3.74
N TRP A 296 -23.00 -2.20 -2.62
CA TRP A 296 -22.09 -1.13 -2.22
C TRP A 296 -20.90 -0.99 -3.18
N GLN A 297 -20.19 -2.09 -3.45
CA GLN A 297 -19.04 -2.09 -4.37
C GLN A 297 -19.41 -1.64 -5.79
N SER A 298 -20.68 -1.68 -6.19
CA SER A 298 -21.11 -1.32 -7.54
C SER A 298 -21.49 0.15 -7.72
N GLU A 299 -21.53 0.96 -6.65
CA GLU A 299 -21.70 2.41 -6.79
C GLU A 299 -20.51 3.02 -7.57
N ARG A 300 -19.29 2.53 -7.35
CA ARG A 300 -18.09 2.90 -8.14
C ARG A 300 -18.16 2.48 -9.62
N ASN A 301 -19.07 1.55 -9.95
CA ASN A 301 -19.37 1.12 -11.32
C ASN A 301 -20.63 1.80 -11.90
N GLY A 302 -21.24 2.76 -11.18
CA GLY A 302 -22.41 3.51 -11.63
C GLY A 302 -23.76 2.82 -11.41
N LEU A 303 -23.82 1.73 -10.64
CA LEU A 303 -25.05 1.11 -10.17
C LEU A 303 -25.37 1.66 -8.77
N LYS A 304 -26.38 2.52 -8.66
CA LYS A 304 -26.74 3.18 -7.40
C LYS A 304 -27.45 2.24 -6.44
N ILE A 305 -27.16 2.34 -5.14
CA ILE A 305 -27.95 1.69 -4.09
C ILE A 305 -29.36 2.31 -4.07
N SER A 306 -30.39 1.49 -4.28
CA SER A 306 -31.80 1.91 -4.29
C SER A 306 -32.28 2.40 -2.91
N SER A 307 -31.89 1.69 -1.84
CA SER A 307 -32.12 2.09 -0.45
C SER A 307 -31.05 1.49 0.45
N HIS A 308 -30.26 2.33 1.14
CA HIS A 308 -29.29 1.83 2.12
C HIS A 308 -29.99 1.07 3.26
N TYR A 309 -31.18 1.51 3.71
CA TYR A 309 -31.92 0.80 4.75
C TYR A 309 -32.43 -0.58 4.32
N ALA A 310 -32.59 -0.84 3.02
CA ALA A 310 -32.91 -2.20 2.53
C ALA A 310 -31.69 -3.12 2.60
N VAL A 311 -30.50 -2.63 2.19
CA VAL A 311 -29.23 -3.36 2.31
C VAL A 311 -28.86 -3.57 3.80
N ASP A 312 -29.13 -2.57 4.65
CA ASP A 312 -28.91 -2.63 6.09
C ASP A 312 -29.83 -3.63 6.81
N ALA A 313 -31.10 -3.75 6.36
CA ALA A 313 -32.02 -4.77 6.84
C ALA A 313 -31.60 -6.18 6.38
N LEU A 314 -31.11 -6.32 5.14
CA LEU A 314 -30.60 -7.60 4.62
C LEU A 314 -29.36 -8.07 5.39
N LEU A 315 -28.42 -7.16 5.70
CA LEU A 315 -27.32 -7.42 6.62
C LEU A 315 -27.84 -7.74 8.03
N GLY A 316 -28.94 -7.13 8.46
CA GLY A 316 -29.65 -7.47 9.69
C GLY A 316 -30.10 -8.94 9.76
N GLU A 317 -30.60 -9.52 8.66
CA GLU A 317 -30.92 -10.96 8.58
C GLU A 317 -29.69 -11.85 8.73
N VAL A 318 -28.55 -11.43 8.16
CA VAL A 318 -27.26 -12.12 8.29
C VAL A 318 -26.82 -12.15 9.76
N PHE A 319 -26.82 -11.00 10.44
CA PHE A 319 -26.45 -10.93 11.86
C PHE A 319 -27.45 -11.61 12.80
N ALA A 320 -28.73 -11.71 12.41
CA ALA A 320 -29.73 -12.43 13.19
C ALA A 320 -29.52 -13.95 13.20
N LYS A 321 -28.85 -14.50 12.17
CA LYS A 321 -28.45 -15.92 12.11
C LYS A 321 -27.03 -16.14 12.65
N ASN A 322 -26.07 -15.29 12.26
CA ASN A 322 -24.69 -15.34 12.73
C ASN A 322 -24.29 -13.96 13.29
N PRO A 323 -24.44 -13.72 14.61
CA PRO A 323 -24.07 -12.45 15.24
C PRO A 323 -22.58 -12.10 15.19
N MET A 324 -21.71 -13.03 14.78
CA MET A 324 -20.27 -12.82 14.62
C MET A 324 -19.83 -13.01 13.16
N HIS A 325 -20.72 -12.74 12.19
CA HIS A 325 -20.37 -12.80 10.77
C HIS A 325 -19.47 -11.61 10.38
N PRO A 326 -18.39 -11.82 9.59
CA PRO A 326 -17.53 -10.72 9.12
C PRO A 326 -18.24 -9.62 8.32
N ALA A 327 -19.49 -9.83 7.88
CA ALA A 327 -20.30 -8.83 7.19
C ALA A 327 -20.49 -7.51 7.97
N HIS A 328 -20.09 -7.44 9.25
CA HIS A 328 -20.03 -6.19 10.03
C HIS A 328 -19.28 -5.07 9.30
N HIS A 329 -18.17 -5.36 8.62
CA HIS A 329 -17.47 -4.32 7.85
C HIS A 329 -18.21 -3.91 6.57
N TYR A 330 -19.05 -4.77 5.97
CA TYR A 330 -19.98 -4.36 4.89
C TYR A 330 -20.98 -3.33 5.43
N ARG A 331 -21.46 -3.49 6.67
CA ARG A 331 -22.33 -2.51 7.32
C ARG A 331 -21.59 -1.20 7.65
N ILE A 332 -20.30 -1.26 8.00
CA ILE A 332 -19.45 -0.07 8.15
C ILE A 332 -19.36 0.68 6.81
N HIS A 333 -19.00 -0.02 5.74
CA HIS A 333 -18.88 0.54 4.39
C HIS A 333 -20.19 1.13 3.83
N LEU A 334 -21.35 0.57 4.21
CA LEU A 334 -22.66 1.11 3.84
C LEU A 334 -22.96 2.49 4.47
N TRP A 335 -22.26 2.86 5.56
CA TRP A 335 -22.59 4.04 6.36
C TRP A 335 -21.42 5.01 6.61
N ASP A 336 -20.16 4.61 6.44
CA ASP A 336 -18.96 5.42 6.69
C ASP A 336 -18.91 6.74 5.88
N GLY A 337 -19.46 6.72 4.67
CA GLY A 337 -19.59 7.87 3.78
C GLY A 337 -20.83 8.74 4.03
N ARG A 338 -21.74 8.33 4.93
CA ARG A 338 -23.11 8.91 5.00
C ARG A 338 -23.64 9.21 6.40
N ARG A 339 -23.68 8.22 7.30
CA ARG A 339 -24.25 8.31 8.66
C ARG A 339 -23.58 7.27 9.57
N PRO A 340 -22.34 7.50 10.00
CA PRO A 340 -21.53 6.49 10.70
C PRO A 340 -22.16 5.97 12.00
N GLU A 341 -23.06 6.73 12.61
CA GLU A 341 -23.84 6.34 13.80
C GLU A 341 -24.63 5.03 13.57
N ASN A 342 -25.13 4.80 12.35
CA ASN A 342 -25.89 3.59 12.00
C ASN A 342 -25.03 2.31 12.06
N ALA A 343 -23.69 2.43 12.01
CA ALA A 343 -22.76 1.31 12.01
C ALA A 343 -22.04 1.08 13.36
N LEU A 344 -22.31 1.87 14.41
CA LEU A 344 -21.62 1.77 15.70
C LEU A 344 -21.60 0.34 16.28
N HIS A 345 -22.74 -0.36 16.29
CA HIS A 345 -22.80 -1.75 16.75
C HIS A 345 -21.92 -2.69 15.90
N SER A 346 -21.79 -2.46 14.60
CA SER A 346 -20.87 -3.25 13.77
C SER A 346 -19.41 -2.84 13.97
N ALA A 347 -19.12 -1.57 14.27
CA ALA A 347 -17.78 -1.12 14.69
C ALA A 347 -17.35 -1.69 16.06
N ALA A 348 -18.29 -2.15 16.88
CA ALA A 348 -18.04 -2.86 18.13
C ALA A 348 -17.74 -4.37 17.90
N GLN A 349 -18.45 -5.01 16.95
CA GLN A 349 -18.31 -6.45 16.69
C GLN A 349 -17.29 -6.81 15.60
N CYS A 350 -16.86 -5.87 14.76
CA CYS A 350 -16.05 -6.16 13.57
C CYS A 350 -14.74 -6.92 13.90
N GLY A 351 -13.85 -6.35 14.72
CA GLY A 351 -12.62 -7.03 15.15
C GLY A 351 -12.91 -8.38 15.83
N PRO A 352 -13.77 -8.42 16.87
CA PRO A 352 -14.20 -9.66 17.53
C PRO A 352 -14.88 -10.72 16.64
N SER A 353 -15.41 -10.35 15.47
CA SER A 353 -16.03 -11.30 14.52
C SER A 353 -15.01 -12.10 13.72
N ALA A 354 -13.77 -11.63 13.60
CA ALA A 354 -12.68 -12.36 12.95
C ALA A 354 -11.32 -11.83 13.47
N PRO A 355 -10.99 -12.06 14.75
CA PRO A 355 -9.86 -11.43 15.42
C PRO A 355 -8.50 -11.72 14.77
N ALA A 356 -8.36 -12.84 14.06
CA ALA A 356 -7.15 -13.17 13.30
C ALA A 356 -6.96 -12.37 11.98
N ILE A 357 -7.90 -11.48 11.61
CA ILE A 357 -7.84 -10.70 10.36
C ILE A 357 -7.65 -9.21 10.66
N ALA A 358 -6.47 -8.67 10.33
CA ALA A 358 -6.12 -7.27 10.61
C ALA A 358 -7.14 -6.26 10.05
N HIS A 359 -7.63 -6.45 8.82
CA HIS A 359 -8.63 -5.57 8.20
C HIS A 359 -9.91 -5.42 9.06
N MET A 360 -10.27 -6.42 9.84
CA MET A 360 -11.46 -6.42 10.68
C MET A 360 -11.29 -5.54 11.93
N TRP A 361 -10.05 -5.29 12.37
CA TRP A 361 -9.70 -4.26 13.36
C TRP A 361 -9.48 -2.87 12.72
N HIS A 362 -8.94 -2.81 11.50
CA HIS A 362 -8.86 -1.55 10.74
C HIS A 362 -10.24 -0.89 10.57
N MET A 363 -11.24 -1.68 10.19
CA MET A 363 -12.52 -1.18 9.68
C MET A 363 -13.34 -0.31 10.66
N PRO A 364 -13.45 -0.64 11.97
CA PRO A 364 -14.01 0.26 12.97
C PRO A 364 -13.40 1.67 13.01
N GLY A 365 -12.13 1.82 12.61
CA GLY A 365 -11.43 3.10 12.52
C GLY A 365 -12.13 4.13 11.62
N HIS A 366 -12.85 3.68 10.57
CA HIS A 366 -13.67 4.56 9.73
C HIS A 366 -14.78 5.23 10.53
N ILE A 367 -15.53 4.47 11.32
CA ILE A 367 -16.65 4.98 12.13
C ILE A 367 -16.13 5.90 13.24
N TYR A 368 -15.15 5.45 14.03
CA TYR A 368 -14.62 6.23 15.15
C TYR A 368 -13.94 7.53 14.69
N SER A 369 -13.18 7.52 13.59
CA SER A 369 -12.55 8.74 13.04
C SER A 369 -13.56 9.77 12.52
N LYS A 370 -14.66 9.31 11.89
CA LYS A 370 -15.74 10.20 11.42
C LYS A 370 -16.46 10.85 12.61
N LEU A 371 -16.72 10.06 13.66
CA LEU A 371 -17.34 10.49 14.91
C LEU A 371 -16.40 11.24 15.87
N LYS A 372 -15.16 11.55 15.47
CA LYS A 372 -14.16 12.29 16.27
C LYS A 372 -13.78 11.60 17.59
N ARG A 373 -13.83 10.27 17.59
CA ARG A 373 -13.41 9.37 18.67
C ARG A 373 -12.00 8.85 18.38
N TYR A 374 -11.02 9.75 18.44
CA TYR A 374 -9.66 9.45 17.96
C TYR A 374 -8.92 8.42 18.84
N GLU A 375 -9.23 8.33 20.13
CA GLU A 375 -8.65 7.33 21.05
C GLU A 375 -9.14 5.91 20.66
N ASP A 376 -10.42 5.78 20.34
CA ASP A 376 -11.00 4.54 19.79
C ASP A 376 -10.47 4.18 18.41
N ALA A 377 -10.28 5.18 17.54
CA ALA A 377 -9.72 4.97 16.21
C ALA A 377 -8.24 4.55 16.27
N ALA A 378 -7.44 5.14 17.16
CA ALA A 378 -6.05 4.76 17.39
C ALA A 378 -5.96 3.31 17.89
N TRP A 379 -6.69 2.96 18.95
CA TRP A 379 -6.71 1.58 19.49
C TRP A 379 -7.03 0.53 18.40
N GLN A 380 -8.00 0.83 17.53
CA GLN A 380 -8.39 -0.07 16.44
C GLN A 380 -7.33 -0.19 15.32
N GLN A 381 -6.61 0.89 14.98
CA GLN A 381 -5.48 0.78 14.03
C GLN A 381 -4.27 0.06 14.64
N GLU A 382 -4.01 0.23 15.94
CA GLU A 382 -2.95 -0.49 16.65
C GLU A 382 -3.26 -2.00 16.72
N ALA A 383 -4.50 -2.37 17.06
CA ALA A 383 -4.98 -3.75 16.99
C ALA A 383 -4.79 -4.35 15.59
N SER A 384 -5.10 -3.59 14.52
CA SER A 384 -4.86 -4.00 13.13
C SER A 384 -3.39 -4.26 12.84
N ALA A 385 -2.50 -3.32 13.19
CA ALA A 385 -1.06 -3.45 12.94
C ALA A 385 -0.43 -4.65 13.67
N ARG A 386 -0.88 -4.94 14.89
CA ARG A 386 -0.40 -6.08 15.68
C ARG A 386 -0.79 -7.44 15.07
N VAL A 387 -2.02 -7.56 14.57
CA VAL A 387 -2.46 -8.77 13.85
C VAL A 387 -1.73 -8.94 12.52
N ASP A 388 -1.44 -7.84 11.80
CA ASP A 388 -0.56 -7.87 10.63
C ASP A 388 0.84 -8.38 11.01
N HIS A 389 1.46 -7.86 12.08
CA HIS A 389 2.79 -8.31 12.54
C HIS A 389 2.81 -9.79 12.95
N GLU A 390 1.81 -10.27 13.69
CA GLU A 390 1.74 -11.68 14.08
C GLU A 390 1.61 -12.60 12.85
N HIS A 391 0.82 -12.20 11.85
CA HIS A 391 0.80 -12.92 10.58
C HIS A 391 2.15 -12.89 9.88
N MET A 392 2.82 -11.72 9.76
CA MET A 392 4.14 -11.61 9.13
C MET A 392 5.17 -12.53 9.79
N ASN A 393 5.18 -12.60 11.13
CA ASN A 393 6.09 -13.44 11.90
C ASN A 393 5.80 -14.94 11.65
N ARG A 394 4.54 -15.36 11.83
CA ARG A 394 4.10 -16.75 11.59
C ARG A 394 4.34 -17.20 10.16
N ALA A 395 4.04 -16.34 9.18
CA ALA A 395 4.11 -16.63 7.75
C ALA A 395 5.41 -16.16 7.09
N ARG A 396 6.42 -15.70 7.84
CA ARG A 396 7.72 -15.20 7.36
C ARG A 396 7.58 -14.25 6.14
N LEU A 397 6.67 -13.28 6.24
CA LEU A 397 6.42 -12.31 5.17
C LEU A 397 7.17 -11.00 5.39
N MET A 398 7.53 -10.35 4.29
CA MET A 398 8.03 -8.97 4.27
C MET A 398 6.85 -8.00 4.43
N PRO A 399 6.99 -6.86 5.14
CA PRO A 399 5.83 -6.09 5.60
C PRO A 399 4.84 -5.64 4.52
N ASP A 400 5.30 -5.01 3.44
CA ASP A 400 4.43 -4.54 2.35
C ASP A 400 3.93 -5.66 1.40
N GLN A 401 4.24 -6.94 1.67
CA GLN A 401 3.49 -8.04 1.05
C GLN A 401 2.03 -8.10 1.56
N ILE A 402 1.73 -7.44 2.70
CA ILE A 402 0.37 -7.22 3.18
C ILE A 402 -0.13 -5.84 2.72
N HIS A 403 -1.00 -5.83 1.71
CA HIS A 403 -1.43 -4.62 0.97
C HIS A 403 -1.96 -3.42 1.78
N ASN A 404 -2.49 -3.64 3.00
CA ASN A 404 -3.00 -2.57 3.87
C ASN A 404 -2.07 -2.18 5.01
N PHE A 405 -1.00 -2.94 5.28
CA PHE A 405 -0.19 -2.80 6.50
C PHE A 405 0.33 -1.38 6.73
N ALA A 406 0.98 -0.79 5.72
CA ALA A 406 1.51 0.57 5.81
C ALA A 406 0.40 1.64 5.91
N HIS A 407 -0.80 1.35 5.39
CA HIS A 407 -1.97 2.24 5.51
C HIS A 407 -2.60 2.19 6.92
N ASN A 408 -2.61 1.02 7.57
CA ASN A 408 -3.04 0.85 8.96
C ASN A 408 -2.17 1.71 9.88
N ASN A 409 -0.84 1.59 9.73
CA ASN A 409 0.13 2.32 10.54
C ASN A 409 0.18 3.83 10.26
N GLU A 410 0.08 4.29 9.01
CA GLU A 410 0.04 5.74 8.72
C GLU A 410 -1.23 6.40 9.26
N TRP A 411 -2.35 5.66 9.29
CA TRP A 411 -3.57 6.13 9.96
C TRP A 411 -3.45 6.11 11.48
N LEU A 412 -2.83 5.08 12.08
CA LEU A 412 -2.49 5.09 13.50
C LEU A 412 -1.74 6.38 13.86
N VAL A 413 -0.67 6.72 13.13
CA VAL A 413 0.08 7.97 13.34
C VAL A 413 -0.80 9.22 13.17
N ARG A 414 -1.72 9.28 12.20
CA ARG A 414 -2.68 10.41 12.11
C ARG A 414 -3.58 10.53 13.33
N ASN A 415 -4.04 9.41 13.89
CA ASN A 415 -4.90 9.42 15.09
C ASN A 415 -4.10 9.81 16.34
N LEU A 416 -2.87 9.32 16.48
CA LEU A 416 -1.92 9.73 17.54
C LEU A 416 -1.59 11.23 17.46
N GLN A 417 -1.36 11.77 16.25
CA GLN A 417 -1.22 13.22 16.01
C GLN A 417 -2.44 14.03 16.46
N PHE A 418 -3.67 13.51 16.34
CA PHE A 418 -4.88 14.18 16.83
C PHE A 418 -5.01 14.11 18.37
N LEU A 419 -4.52 13.03 18.98
CA LEU A 419 -4.50 12.79 20.43
C LEU A 419 -3.32 13.47 21.15
N GLY A 420 -2.33 13.97 20.42
CA GLY A 420 -1.10 14.49 21.02
C GLY A 420 -0.19 13.41 21.62
N ARG A 421 -0.34 12.13 21.21
CA ARG A 421 0.68 11.08 21.38
C ARG A 421 1.72 11.30 20.28
N VAL A 422 2.68 12.18 20.54
CA VAL A 422 3.68 12.66 19.58
C VAL A 422 4.89 11.75 19.55
N ASP A 423 5.36 11.26 20.69
CA ASP A 423 6.61 10.50 20.76
C ASP A 423 6.44 9.14 20.05
N GLU A 424 5.34 8.44 20.33
CA GLU A 424 4.89 7.22 19.65
C GLU A 424 4.55 7.45 18.16
N ALA A 425 4.00 8.62 17.82
CA ALA A 425 3.78 9.01 16.43
C ALA A 425 5.09 9.20 15.65
N LEU A 426 6.19 9.56 16.33
CA LEU A 426 7.53 9.60 15.75
C LEU A 426 8.17 8.21 15.71
N GLU A 427 7.96 7.37 16.72
CA GLU A 427 8.42 5.99 16.81
C GLU A 427 7.88 5.15 15.65
N ILE A 428 6.55 4.98 15.53
CA ILE A 428 5.92 4.22 14.43
C ILE A 428 6.28 4.80 13.05
N SER A 429 6.51 6.12 12.95
CA SER A 429 6.98 6.73 11.70
C SER A 429 8.42 6.38 11.35
N ARG A 430 9.29 6.11 12.33
CA ARG A 430 10.66 5.62 12.12
C ARG A 430 10.69 4.13 11.87
N ASP A 431 9.88 3.34 12.56
CA ASP A 431 9.72 1.90 12.32
C ASP A 431 9.34 1.65 10.86
N LEU A 432 8.30 2.33 10.33
CA LEU A 432 7.93 2.25 8.91
C LEU A 432 9.06 2.62 7.92
N ILE A 433 10.09 3.33 8.38
CA ILE A 433 11.30 3.66 7.59
C ILE A 433 12.43 2.65 7.86
N SER A 434 12.48 1.96 9.01
CA SER A 434 13.45 0.89 9.26
C SER A 434 13.13 -0.36 8.43
N LEU A 435 11.84 -0.64 8.20
CA LEU A 435 11.35 -1.78 7.41
C LEU A 435 11.96 -1.87 6.00
N PRO A 436 12.15 -3.09 5.47
CA PRO A 436 12.81 -3.31 4.19
C PRO A 436 12.01 -2.82 2.97
N MET A 437 12.72 -2.36 1.95
CA MET A 437 12.19 -1.99 0.64
C MET A 437 12.08 -3.21 -0.28
N HIS A 438 11.22 -3.15 -1.29
CA HIS A 438 11.18 -4.18 -2.33
C HIS A 438 10.56 -3.62 -3.63
N PRO A 439 11.23 -3.68 -4.81
CA PRO A 439 10.77 -3.00 -6.02
C PRO A 439 9.33 -3.34 -6.44
N LYS A 440 8.87 -4.58 -6.18
CA LYS A 440 7.48 -5.01 -6.45
C LYS A 440 6.43 -4.45 -5.48
N TYR A 441 6.80 -4.11 -4.24
CA TYR A 441 5.86 -3.84 -3.13
C TYR A 441 5.95 -2.42 -2.56
N ASN A 442 7.14 -1.94 -2.17
CA ASN A 442 7.33 -0.59 -1.63
C ASN A 442 8.62 0.07 -2.12
N SER A 443 8.55 1.39 -2.25
CA SER A 443 9.62 2.28 -2.68
C SER A 443 9.28 3.72 -2.26
N LEU A 444 10.05 4.71 -2.72
CA LEU A 444 9.81 6.13 -2.42
C LEU A 444 8.71 6.75 -3.31
N ASP A 445 8.54 6.27 -4.54
CA ASP A 445 7.46 6.68 -5.45
C ASP A 445 6.13 5.97 -5.11
N LYS A 446 6.18 4.67 -4.78
CA LYS A 446 5.01 3.82 -4.48
C LYS A 446 4.43 4.12 -3.09
N LYS A 447 3.18 3.70 -2.88
CA LYS A 447 2.58 3.67 -1.54
C LYS A 447 3.07 2.43 -0.81
N GLY A 448 3.53 2.60 0.42
CA GLY A 448 4.06 1.53 1.27
C GLY A 448 4.84 2.13 2.45
N SER A 449 5.46 1.28 3.26
CA SER A 449 6.04 1.66 4.55
C SER A 449 6.98 2.86 4.47
N GLN A 450 7.99 2.82 3.59
CA GLN A 450 8.97 3.90 3.41
C GLN A 450 8.35 5.28 3.17
N ARG A 451 7.55 5.39 2.11
CA ARG A 451 6.93 6.66 1.72
C ARG A 451 6.02 7.17 2.83
N TYR A 452 5.18 6.31 3.39
CA TYR A 452 4.25 6.72 4.44
C TYR A 452 4.99 7.12 5.72
N GLY A 453 5.97 6.34 6.18
CA GLY A 453 6.81 6.67 7.32
C GLY A 453 7.50 8.02 7.17
N ARG A 454 8.14 8.29 6.01
CA ARG A 454 8.78 9.58 5.71
C ARG A 454 7.79 10.74 5.69
N GLU A 455 6.62 10.57 5.06
CA GLU A 455 5.54 11.58 5.09
C GLU A 455 5.03 11.82 6.53
N ARG A 456 4.82 10.76 7.32
CA ARG A 456 4.31 10.83 8.70
C ARG A 456 5.33 11.48 9.65
N LEU A 457 6.60 11.06 9.61
CA LEU A 457 7.69 11.60 10.42
C LEU A 457 7.85 13.11 10.19
N GLN A 458 7.96 13.52 8.93
CA GLN A 458 8.05 14.94 8.58
C GLN A 458 6.81 15.73 9.02
N GLN A 459 5.59 15.17 8.86
CA GLN A 459 4.37 15.86 9.30
C GLN A 459 4.32 16.01 10.83
N THR A 460 4.65 14.96 11.60
CA THR A 460 4.64 15.01 13.07
C THR A 460 5.61 16.07 13.58
N LEU A 461 6.86 16.04 13.10
CA LEU A 461 7.90 17.02 13.43
C LEU A 461 7.46 18.46 13.08
N PHE A 462 6.88 18.65 11.88
CA PHE A 462 6.42 19.97 11.42
C PHE A 462 5.25 20.51 12.25
N GLN A 463 4.22 19.69 12.49
CA GLN A 463 2.99 20.16 13.12
C GLN A 463 3.19 20.41 14.61
N TYR A 464 3.95 19.59 15.32
CA TYR A 464 4.24 19.80 16.74
C TYR A 464 5.40 20.77 17.01
N GLY A 465 5.97 21.37 15.96
CA GLY A 465 7.00 22.42 16.09
C GLY A 465 8.34 21.91 16.60
N LEU A 466 8.67 20.65 16.30
CA LEU A 466 9.90 19.98 16.74
C LEU A 466 11.06 20.34 15.82
N TRP A 467 11.31 21.65 15.68
CA TRP A 467 12.18 22.20 14.63
C TRP A 467 13.63 21.74 14.75
N GLN A 468 14.16 21.60 15.98
CA GLN A 468 15.53 21.11 16.17
C GLN A 468 15.62 19.63 15.77
N ALA A 469 14.74 18.77 16.28
CA ALA A 469 14.70 17.36 15.88
C ALA A 469 14.53 17.17 14.36
N MET A 470 13.79 18.04 13.67
CA MET A 470 13.72 18.03 12.20
C MET A 470 15.06 18.34 11.53
N ILE A 471 15.86 19.25 12.09
CA ILE A 471 17.22 19.54 11.63
C ILE A 471 18.16 18.38 11.98
N ASP A 472 18.01 17.75 13.14
CA ASP A 472 18.86 16.64 13.59
C ASP A 472 18.63 15.35 12.78
N GLU A 473 17.39 15.07 12.38
CA GLU A 473 17.03 13.96 11.48
C GLU A 473 17.51 14.19 10.02
N THR A 474 17.87 15.42 9.64
CA THR A 474 18.22 15.78 8.26
C THR A 474 19.55 15.16 7.83
N GLY A 475 19.48 14.11 7.02
CA GLY A 475 20.66 13.30 6.66
C GLY A 475 20.98 12.19 7.66
N GLY A 476 20.18 12.05 8.73
CA GLY A 476 20.15 10.84 9.56
C GLY A 476 19.50 9.66 8.81
N PRO A 477 19.48 8.46 9.43
CA PRO A 477 19.07 7.22 8.75
C PRO A 477 17.59 7.23 8.30
N PHE A 478 16.72 8.01 8.95
CA PHE A 478 15.29 8.06 8.64
C PHE A 478 14.93 9.13 7.59
N LEU A 479 15.54 10.31 7.65
CA LEU A 479 15.36 11.40 6.68
C LEU A 479 16.65 11.69 5.88
N THR A 480 17.19 10.61 5.31
CA THR A 480 18.18 10.66 4.23
C THR A 480 17.69 11.52 3.06
N PRO A 481 18.60 12.21 2.33
CA PRO A 481 18.27 12.85 1.06
C PRO A 481 17.68 11.83 0.08
N SER A 482 16.82 12.29 -0.82
CA SER A 482 16.16 11.44 -1.83
C SER A 482 16.41 11.98 -3.23
N ASP A 483 16.57 11.06 -4.18
CA ASP A 483 16.63 11.38 -5.61
C ASP A 483 15.22 11.51 -6.23
N ASP A 484 14.17 10.93 -5.60
CA ASP A 484 12.78 11.35 -5.88
C ASP A 484 12.66 12.86 -5.66
N ALA A 485 12.47 13.55 -6.77
CA ALA A 485 12.59 15.00 -6.80
C ALA A 485 11.43 15.69 -6.09
N ALA A 486 10.26 15.04 -5.93
CA ALA A 486 9.10 15.60 -5.24
C ALA A 486 9.23 15.47 -3.72
N GLN A 487 9.67 14.31 -3.21
CA GLN A 487 10.05 14.13 -1.81
C GLN A 487 11.17 15.10 -1.42
N GLN A 488 12.19 15.23 -2.27
CA GLN A 488 13.31 16.14 -2.02
C GLN A 488 12.87 17.61 -2.00
N ASP A 489 11.96 18.02 -2.88
CA ASP A 489 11.39 19.38 -2.87
C ASP A 489 10.52 19.65 -1.63
N GLN A 490 9.83 18.64 -1.09
CA GLN A 490 9.07 18.72 0.16
C GLN A 490 9.99 18.72 1.41
N TRP A 491 11.00 17.88 1.45
CA TRP A 491 11.99 17.82 2.54
C TRP A 491 12.77 19.14 2.67
N LEU A 492 13.23 19.70 1.54
CA LEU A 492 13.85 21.03 1.50
C LEU A 492 12.90 22.14 1.95
N CYS A 493 11.58 22.00 1.75
CA CYS A 493 10.59 22.93 2.29
C CYS A 493 10.56 22.87 3.82
N HIS A 494 10.39 21.69 4.39
CA HIS A 494 10.31 21.49 5.85
C HIS A 494 11.60 21.92 6.55
N LEU A 495 12.78 21.51 6.04
CA LEU A 495 14.09 21.91 6.55
C LEU A 495 14.30 23.44 6.53
N ALA A 496 13.86 24.13 5.48
CA ALA A 496 13.96 25.59 5.42
C ALA A 496 13.04 26.29 6.43
N VAL A 497 11.83 25.75 6.66
CA VAL A 497 10.93 26.25 7.72
C VAL A 497 11.57 26.03 9.09
N ALA A 498 12.05 24.82 9.40
CA ALA A 498 12.68 24.52 10.68
C ALA A 498 13.87 25.45 10.98
N ARG A 499 14.76 25.68 10.01
CA ARG A 499 15.88 26.62 10.13
C ARG A 499 15.44 28.08 10.32
N PHE A 500 14.37 28.53 9.67
CA PHE A 500 13.80 29.86 9.97
C PHE A 500 13.26 29.92 11.41
N MET A 501 12.63 28.85 11.90
CA MET A 501 12.05 28.78 13.25
C MET A 501 13.10 28.67 14.37
N THR A 502 14.26 28.05 14.12
CA THR A 502 15.40 28.02 15.06
C THR A 502 16.34 29.23 14.95
N GLY A 503 16.16 30.09 13.94
CA GLY A 503 16.94 31.32 13.74
C GLY A 503 18.13 31.20 12.79
N ASP A 504 18.38 30.02 12.20
CA ASP A 504 19.34 29.76 11.12
C ASP A 504 18.85 30.34 9.77
N ASN A 505 18.67 31.67 9.75
CA ASN A 505 18.19 32.44 8.62
C ASN A 505 19.11 32.32 7.38
N GLU A 506 20.39 32.04 7.58
CA GLU A 506 21.38 31.98 6.51
C GLU A 506 21.25 30.68 5.69
N HIS A 507 21.22 29.51 6.34
CA HIS A 507 20.99 28.25 5.63
C HIS A 507 19.53 28.12 5.19
N ALA A 508 18.55 28.63 5.95
CA ALA A 508 17.17 28.69 5.50
C ALA A 508 17.05 29.50 4.19
N GLY A 509 17.74 30.64 4.12
CA GLY A 509 17.87 31.46 2.91
C GLY A 509 18.58 30.73 1.76
N ARG A 510 19.64 29.93 2.03
CA ARG A 510 20.25 29.04 1.03
C ARG A 510 19.26 28.02 0.48
N THR A 511 18.53 27.32 1.34
CA THR A 511 17.56 26.29 0.92
C THR A 511 16.40 26.89 0.12
N LEU A 512 15.87 28.05 0.52
CA LEU A 512 14.85 28.78 -0.25
C LEU A 512 15.35 29.14 -1.67
N ARG A 513 16.59 29.61 -1.82
CA ARG A 513 17.19 29.86 -3.14
C ARG A 513 17.39 28.57 -3.94
N SER A 514 17.60 27.43 -3.28
CA SER A 514 17.66 26.13 -3.94
C SER A 514 16.31 25.72 -4.53
N LEU A 515 15.22 25.81 -3.74
CA LEU A 515 13.85 25.57 -4.21
C LEU A 515 13.47 26.49 -5.38
N GLN A 516 13.85 27.77 -5.31
CA GLN A 516 13.63 28.74 -6.40
C GLN A 516 14.34 28.36 -7.71
N ARG A 517 15.58 27.86 -7.64
CA ARG A 517 16.31 27.34 -8.82
C ARG A 517 15.65 26.07 -9.38
N ARG A 518 15.23 25.14 -8.52
CA ARG A 518 14.51 23.92 -8.94
C ARG A 518 13.18 24.25 -9.62
N ARG A 519 12.42 25.23 -9.10
CA ARG A 519 11.22 25.76 -9.76
C ARG A 519 11.53 26.32 -11.14
N LEU A 520 12.61 27.08 -11.30
CA LEU A 520 13.01 27.63 -12.59
C LEU A 520 13.36 26.52 -13.59
N ALA A 521 14.10 25.49 -13.18
CA ALA A 521 14.44 24.35 -14.05
C ALA A 521 13.18 23.63 -14.59
N VAL A 522 12.20 23.35 -13.73
CA VAL A 522 10.91 22.76 -14.15
C VAL A 522 10.11 23.71 -15.06
N GLN A 523 10.24 25.03 -14.88
CA GLN A 523 9.64 26.00 -15.82
C GLN A 523 10.35 26.01 -17.19
N THR A 524 11.67 25.82 -17.24
CA THR A 524 12.43 25.67 -18.49
C THR A 524 12.00 24.40 -19.23
N GLN A 525 12.00 23.24 -18.55
CA GLN A 525 11.54 21.97 -19.14
C GLN A 525 10.12 22.05 -19.75
N LEU A 526 9.21 22.82 -19.13
CA LEU A 526 7.85 23.05 -19.65
C LEU A 526 7.78 23.99 -20.87
N LEU A 527 8.80 24.83 -21.09
CA LEU A 527 8.95 25.65 -22.29
C LEU A 527 9.60 24.82 -23.41
N ASP A 528 10.69 24.11 -23.10
CA ASP A 528 11.38 23.23 -24.06
C ASP A 528 10.41 22.20 -24.67
N LEU A 529 9.57 21.59 -23.84
CA LEU A 529 8.51 20.65 -24.26
C LEU A 529 7.33 21.32 -24.99
N ALA A 530 7.17 22.65 -24.90
CA ALA A 530 6.18 23.40 -25.66
C ALA A 530 6.69 23.84 -27.05
N ASP A 531 7.99 24.10 -27.18
CA ASP A 531 8.65 24.50 -28.43
C ASP A 531 9.11 23.29 -29.28
N ALA A 532 9.11 22.08 -28.70
CA ALA A 532 9.43 20.83 -29.39
C ALA A 532 8.44 20.52 -30.54
N PRO A 533 8.92 20.24 -31.77
CA PRO A 533 8.07 20.09 -32.95
C PRO A 533 7.07 18.92 -32.83
N PRO A 534 5.92 18.98 -33.52
CA PRO A 534 4.99 17.86 -33.61
C PRO A 534 5.64 16.71 -34.39
N ILE A 535 5.52 15.49 -33.87
CA ILE A 535 5.93 14.28 -34.60
C ILE A 535 4.90 14.07 -35.72
N SER A 536 5.39 14.10 -36.96
CA SER A 536 4.61 13.73 -38.15
C SER A 536 4.61 12.21 -38.29
N ASN A 537 3.55 11.55 -37.83
CA ASN A 537 3.31 10.14 -38.13
C ASN A 537 2.92 9.97 -39.61
N ASP A 538 3.92 9.93 -40.49
CA ASP A 538 3.87 9.23 -41.78
C ASP A 538 5.31 8.79 -42.13
N LEU A 539 5.51 7.47 -42.24
CA LEU A 539 6.70 6.73 -42.75
C LEU A 539 7.91 6.43 -41.83
N ASP A 540 8.35 7.28 -40.90
CA ASP A 540 9.65 7.06 -40.22
C ASP A 540 9.65 6.06 -39.02
N ALA A 541 8.72 5.11 -38.98
CA ALA A 541 8.64 4.10 -37.90
C ALA A 541 9.65 2.94 -38.05
N GLU A 542 10.27 2.77 -39.23
CA GLU A 542 11.31 1.75 -39.51
C GLU A 542 12.74 2.36 -39.47
N ALA A 543 12.88 3.61 -39.02
CA ALA A 543 14.15 4.35 -39.01
C ALA A 543 14.75 4.59 -37.62
N ALA A 544 14.06 4.19 -36.54
CA ALA A 544 14.65 4.02 -35.23
C ALA A 544 15.34 2.65 -35.18
N GLY A 545 16.66 2.64 -35.35
CA GLY A 545 17.46 1.42 -35.18
C GLY A 545 17.58 1.00 -33.72
N ASP A 546 18.10 -0.20 -33.49
CA ASP A 546 18.16 -0.88 -32.17
C ASP A 546 19.10 -0.21 -31.13
N ASP A 547 19.64 0.98 -31.41
CA ASP A 547 20.42 1.82 -30.50
C ASP A 547 19.52 2.69 -29.57
N ALA A 548 18.31 2.24 -29.28
CA ALA A 548 17.43 2.85 -28.29
C ALA A 548 17.81 2.34 -26.89
N ASP A 549 18.60 3.14 -26.17
CA ASP A 549 19.11 2.88 -24.82
C ASP A 549 17.96 2.52 -23.84
N GLU A 550 17.73 1.21 -23.62
CA GLU A 550 16.53 0.71 -22.92
C GLU A 550 16.47 1.13 -21.43
N ASP A 551 17.62 1.47 -20.85
CA ASP A 551 17.78 1.97 -19.49
C ASP A 551 17.51 3.49 -19.34
N ALA A 552 17.24 4.22 -20.43
CA ALA A 552 17.03 5.66 -20.38
C ALA A 552 15.66 6.03 -19.76
N GLU A 553 15.68 6.67 -18.58
CA GLU A 553 14.45 7.12 -17.90
C GLU A 553 13.53 7.93 -18.85
N PRO A 554 12.23 7.56 -18.96
CA PRO A 554 11.31 8.23 -19.89
C PRO A 554 11.10 9.69 -19.49
N ALA A 555 11.32 10.59 -20.44
CA ALA A 555 11.28 12.03 -20.22
C ALA A 555 9.98 12.48 -19.51
N PRO A 556 10.06 13.34 -18.47
CA PRO A 556 8.93 13.61 -17.59
C PRO A 556 7.81 14.36 -18.31
N THR A 557 6.60 13.79 -18.24
CA THR A 557 5.42 14.33 -18.94
C THR A 557 5.09 15.76 -18.53
N ARG A 558 4.48 16.52 -19.45
CA ARG A 558 3.99 17.88 -19.27
C ARG A 558 3.09 18.01 -18.05
N ASP A 559 2.29 17.00 -17.75
CA ASP A 559 1.38 16.99 -16.58
C ASP A 559 2.12 16.65 -15.28
N ALA A 560 3.12 15.76 -15.30
CA ALA A 560 4.01 15.54 -14.16
C ALA A 560 4.82 16.81 -13.82
N LEU A 561 5.39 17.47 -14.83
CA LEU A 561 6.11 18.74 -14.69
C LEU A 561 5.20 19.87 -14.18
N GLN A 562 3.96 20.00 -14.68
CA GLN A 562 2.98 20.96 -14.15
C GLN A 562 2.60 20.67 -12.69
N SER A 563 2.39 19.40 -12.35
CA SER A 563 2.09 18.97 -10.98
C SER A 563 3.25 19.29 -10.02
N ARG A 564 4.48 18.96 -10.41
CA ARG A 564 5.70 19.30 -9.66
C ARG A 564 5.91 20.79 -9.54
N LEU A 565 5.70 21.57 -10.61
CA LEU A 565 5.78 23.04 -10.58
C LEU A 565 4.81 23.64 -9.56
N LYS A 566 3.57 23.15 -9.51
CA LYS A 566 2.55 23.55 -8.53
C LYS A 566 2.96 23.18 -7.09
N SER A 567 3.56 22.01 -6.89
CA SER A 567 4.10 21.58 -5.59
C SER A 567 5.28 22.44 -5.13
N LEU A 568 6.22 22.75 -6.03
CA LEU A 568 7.33 23.68 -5.79
C LEU A 568 6.87 25.09 -5.47
N GLN A 569 5.84 25.60 -6.15
CA GLN A 569 5.23 26.90 -5.85
C GLN A 569 4.61 26.93 -4.44
N LYS A 570 3.87 25.87 -4.05
CA LYS A 570 3.35 25.71 -2.68
C LYS A 570 4.49 25.69 -1.65
N SER A 571 5.53 24.90 -1.90
CA SER A 571 6.69 24.74 -1.03
C SER A 571 7.44 26.07 -0.81
N ILE A 572 7.70 26.81 -1.90
CA ILE A 572 8.31 28.15 -1.82
C ILE A 572 7.43 29.13 -1.04
N ALA A 573 6.11 29.10 -1.23
CA ALA A 573 5.19 29.95 -0.49
C ALA A 573 5.13 29.60 1.01
N CYS A 574 5.24 28.31 1.38
CA CYS A 574 5.33 27.85 2.76
C CYS A 574 6.60 28.40 3.45
N VAL A 575 7.77 28.24 2.83
CA VAL A 575 9.04 28.76 3.36
C VAL A 575 9.03 30.29 3.42
N ALA A 576 8.47 30.98 2.41
CA ALA A 576 8.36 32.43 2.41
C ALA A 576 7.40 32.97 3.50
N ALA A 577 6.32 32.24 3.79
CA ALA A 577 5.40 32.54 4.89
C ALA A 577 6.09 32.38 6.26
N ALA A 578 6.81 31.27 6.50
CA ALA A 578 7.60 31.08 7.71
C ALA A 578 8.64 32.21 7.91
N ALA A 579 9.38 32.55 6.84
CA ALA A 579 10.32 33.67 6.86
C ALA A 579 9.65 35.02 7.11
N ALA A 580 8.41 35.24 6.67
CA ALA A 580 7.65 36.46 6.94
C ALA A 580 7.17 36.53 8.40
N ALA A 581 6.72 35.41 8.97
CA ALA A 581 6.32 35.31 10.37
C ALA A 581 7.47 35.64 11.32
N VAL A 582 8.66 35.05 11.10
CA VAL A 582 9.88 35.29 11.89
C VAL A 582 10.34 36.76 11.80
N ARG A 583 10.24 37.38 10.61
CA ARG A 583 10.55 38.81 10.40
C ARG A 583 9.44 39.78 10.80
N LYS A 584 8.32 39.27 11.34
CA LYS A 584 7.12 40.03 11.73
C LYS A 584 6.46 40.83 10.61
N ASP A 585 6.61 40.39 9.36
CA ASP A 585 5.96 40.99 8.20
C ASP A 585 4.57 40.37 8.00
N LYS A 586 3.59 40.94 8.70
CA LYS A 586 2.15 40.61 8.57
C LYS A 586 1.65 40.69 7.13
N GLY A 587 2.17 41.63 6.33
CA GLY A 587 1.76 41.85 4.95
C GLY A 587 2.20 40.69 4.04
N LYS A 588 3.48 40.33 4.08
CA LYS A 588 4.01 39.20 3.31
C LYS A 588 3.54 37.85 3.84
N LEU A 589 3.30 37.70 5.15
CA LEU A 589 2.68 36.49 5.67
C LEU A 589 1.28 36.28 5.04
N ALA A 590 0.42 37.29 5.07
CA ALA A 590 -0.92 37.22 4.49
C ALA A 590 -0.93 37.11 2.95
N GLU A 591 0.15 37.52 2.27
CA GLU A 591 0.37 37.26 0.85
C GLU A 591 0.70 35.77 0.59
N HIS A 592 1.69 35.24 1.31
CA HIS A 592 2.23 33.90 1.06
C HIS A 592 1.34 32.76 1.58
N LEU A 593 0.62 32.95 2.69
CA LEU A 593 -0.28 31.92 3.24
C LEU A 593 -1.36 31.45 2.26
N LYS A 594 -1.79 32.32 1.33
CA LYS A 594 -2.77 32.01 0.26
C LYS A 594 -2.34 30.84 -0.64
N SER A 595 -1.03 30.63 -0.78
CA SER A 595 -0.45 29.57 -1.62
C SER A 595 0.40 28.57 -0.85
N ALA A 596 0.77 28.86 0.40
CA ALA A 596 1.55 27.98 1.27
C ALA A 596 0.86 26.63 1.56
N GLY A 597 -0.48 26.62 1.62
CA GLY A 597 -1.27 25.42 1.86
C GLY A 597 -0.90 24.64 3.13
N VAL A 598 -0.51 25.37 4.18
CA VAL A 598 -0.37 24.91 5.57
C VAL A 598 -1.73 24.95 6.28
N ASP A 599 -1.91 24.13 7.32
CA ASP A 599 -3.17 24.03 8.06
C ASP A 599 -3.47 25.28 8.91
N LEU A 600 -4.74 25.48 9.28
CA LEU A 600 -5.21 26.66 10.02
C LEU A 600 -4.52 26.84 11.39
N THR A 601 -4.06 25.77 12.03
CA THR A 601 -3.37 25.84 13.32
C THR A 601 -1.98 26.44 13.13
N THR A 602 -1.24 25.95 12.14
CA THR A 602 0.05 26.53 11.71
C THR A 602 -0.11 27.99 11.28
N GLN A 603 -1.18 28.31 10.54
CA GLN A 603 -1.49 29.69 10.15
C GLN A 603 -1.74 30.59 11.37
N ALA A 604 -2.44 30.10 12.40
CA ALA A 604 -2.69 30.85 13.63
C ALA A 604 -1.38 31.17 14.36
N GLU A 605 -0.50 30.19 14.58
CA GLU A 605 0.77 30.41 15.28
C GLU A 605 1.67 31.39 14.51
N TRP A 606 1.80 31.25 13.18
CA TRP A 606 2.59 32.17 12.36
C TRP A 606 2.00 33.59 12.32
N THR A 607 0.67 33.71 12.36
CA THR A 607 -0.04 35.00 12.43
C THR A 607 0.19 35.70 13.78
N ALA A 608 0.31 34.93 14.87
CA ALA A 608 0.68 35.46 16.18
C ALA A 608 2.15 35.91 16.24
N MET A 609 3.07 35.12 15.68
CA MET A 609 4.48 35.51 15.54
C MET A 609 4.63 36.83 14.78
N ALA A 610 3.80 37.05 13.74
CA ALA A 610 3.73 38.29 12.98
C ALA A 610 3.00 39.46 13.68
N GLY A 611 2.64 39.31 14.96
CA GLY A 611 2.04 40.37 15.76
C GLY A 611 0.54 40.60 15.56
N ASP A 612 -0.18 39.68 14.92
CA ASP A 612 -1.64 39.77 14.74
C ASP A 612 -2.40 38.81 15.66
N ALA A 613 -2.32 39.03 16.98
CA ALA A 613 -3.00 38.19 17.98
C ALA A 613 -4.50 38.00 17.68
N GLY A 614 -5.21 39.08 17.30
CA GLY A 614 -6.62 39.01 16.92
C GLY A 614 -6.89 38.20 15.64
N GLY A 615 -5.98 38.22 14.68
CA GLY A 615 -6.03 37.33 13.51
C GLY A 615 -5.76 35.87 13.87
N ALA A 616 -4.74 35.63 14.68
CA ALA A 616 -4.34 34.31 15.15
C ALA A 616 -5.45 33.61 15.95
N ILE A 617 -6.09 34.31 16.90
CA ILE A 617 -7.19 33.76 17.71
C ILE A 617 -8.37 33.35 16.82
N ARG A 618 -8.74 34.14 15.80
CA ARG A 618 -9.82 33.74 14.86
C ARG A 618 -9.46 32.49 14.06
N LEU A 619 -8.22 32.38 13.59
CA LEU A 619 -7.73 31.19 12.88
C LEU A 619 -7.71 29.96 13.80
N ALA A 620 -7.27 30.10 15.05
CA ALA A 620 -7.27 29.02 16.04
C ALA A 620 -8.69 28.59 16.45
N GLN A 621 -9.63 29.53 16.60
CA GLN A 621 -11.05 29.23 16.83
C GLN A 621 -11.66 28.44 15.65
N GLN A 622 -11.31 28.79 14.41
CA GLN A 622 -11.72 28.01 13.24
C GLN A 622 -11.07 26.62 13.21
N ALA A 623 -9.76 26.54 13.51
CA ALA A 623 -9.04 25.27 13.60
C ALA A 623 -9.63 24.33 14.67
N VAL A 624 -10.06 24.84 15.83
CA VAL A 624 -10.75 24.07 16.88
C VAL A 624 -12.15 23.60 16.46
N LYS A 625 -12.84 24.37 15.61
CA LYS A 625 -14.14 23.98 15.07
C LYS A 625 -14.01 22.83 14.05
N GLU A 626 -13.06 22.94 13.12
CA GLU A 626 -12.81 21.94 12.08
C GLU A 626 -12.13 20.69 12.67
N GLY A 627 -11.10 20.88 13.51
CA GLY A 627 -10.43 19.88 14.33
C GLY A 627 -11.15 19.59 15.65
N THR A 628 -12.46 19.32 15.60
CA THR A 628 -13.23 18.90 16.78
C THR A 628 -12.59 17.65 17.41
N ASN A 629 -12.40 17.67 18.73
CA ASN A 629 -11.69 16.67 19.56
C ASN A 629 -10.21 16.45 19.20
N GLN A 630 -9.51 17.46 18.66
CA GLN A 630 -8.07 17.39 18.44
C GLN A 630 -7.30 18.23 19.47
N VAL A 631 -6.20 17.68 20.00
CA VAL A 631 -5.36 18.31 21.03
C VAL A 631 -4.66 19.55 20.50
N ARG A 632 -3.94 19.43 19.38
CA ARG A 632 -3.11 20.51 18.81
C ARG A 632 -3.87 21.84 18.55
N PRO A 633 -5.03 21.86 17.86
CA PRO A 633 -5.79 23.10 17.68
C PRO A 633 -6.24 23.75 18.98
N LEU A 634 -6.67 22.95 19.97
CA LEU A 634 -7.08 23.44 21.29
C LEU A 634 -5.89 24.00 22.07
N ALA A 635 -4.76 23.31 22.10
CA ALA A 635 -3.53 23.77 22.75
C ALA A 635 -3.04 25.12 22.20
N VAL A 636 -3.10 25.30 20.88
CA VAL A 636 -2.79 26.57 20.22
C VAL A 636 -3.79 27.66 20.58
N LEU A 637 -5.10 27.37 20.60
CA LEU A 637 -6.10 28.36 21.01
C LEU A 637 -5.90 28.80 22.47
N VAL A 638 -5.66 27.88 23.41
CA VAL A 638 -5.39 28.21 24.82
C VAL A 638 -4.18 29.11 24.94
N HIS A 639 -3.05 28.74 24.33
CA HIS A 639 -1.81 29.51 24.38
C HIS A 639 -1.97 30.92 23.77
N LEU A 640 -2.72 31.06 22.68
CA LEU A 640 -2.96 32.37 22.05
C LEU A 640 -3.89 33.28 22.87
N LEU A 641 -4.94 32.73 23.49
CA LEU A 641 -5.78 33.48 24.44
C LEU A 641 -4.98 33.91 25.67
N TRP A 642 -4.13 33.00 26.18
CA TRP A 642 -3.23 33.27 27.31
C TRP A 642 -2.28 34.44 27.02
N LEU A 643 -1.59 34.42 25.87
CA LEU A 643 -0.70 35.51 25.45
C LEU A 643 -1.43 36.83 25.13
N ASN A 644 -2.70 36.78 24.73
CA ASN A 644 -3.52 37.99 24.49
C ASN A 644 -4.08 38.60 25.80
N GLY A 645 -3.96 37.89 26.93
CA GLY A 645 -4.48 38.31 28.24
C GLY A 645 -5.92 37.89 28.53
N ASP A 646 -6.56 37.10 27.66
CA ASP A 646 -7.94 36.60 27.80
C ASP A 646 -8.00 35.41 28.79
N ARG A 647 -7.53 35.62 30.03
CA ARG A 647 -7.27 34.57 31.04
C ARG A 647 -8.47 33.64 31.27
N ASP A 648 -9.67 34.19 31.40
CA ASP A 648 -10.88 33.41 31.70
C ASP A 648 -11.28 32.48 30.55
N GLU A 649 -11.22 32.97 29.30
CA GLU A 649 -11.51 32.13 28.12
C GLU A 649 -10.37 31.13 27.88
N ALA A 650 -9.12 31.51 28.16
CA ALA A 650 -7.97 30.58 28.13
C ALA A 650 -8.19 29.41 29.11
N LYS A 651 -8.52 29.68 30.37
CA LYS A 651 -8.84 28.63 31.38
C LYS A 651 -10.04 27.77 30.96
N LYS A 652 -11.08 28.37 30.39
CA LYS A 652 -12.27 27.67 29.87
C LYS A 652 -11.98 26.75 28.69
N GLN A 653 -11.12 27.18 27.74
CA GLN A 653 -10.66 26.30 26.66
C GLN A 653 -9.64 25.26 27.14
N PHE A 654 -8.84 25.59 28.18
CA PHE A 654 -7.92 24.65 28.82
C PHE A 654 -8.69 23.51 29.50
N GLU A 655 -9.75 23.79 30.25
CA GLU A 655 -10.60 22.76 30.87
C GLU A 655 -11.20 21.78 29.85
N LYS A 656 -11.53 22.27 28.64
CA LYS A 656 -11.89 21.42 27.50
C LYS A 656 -10.69 20.60 26.99
N LEU A 657 -9.53 21.25 26.78
CA LEU A 657 -8.29 20.59 26.35
C LEU A 657 -7.88 19.45 27.29
N ARG A 658 -7.92 19.65 28.62
CA ARG A 658 -7.61 18.62 29.63
C ARG A 658 -8.40 17.32 29.41
N SER A 659 -9.63 17.44 28.89
CA SER A 659 -10.54 16.32 28.64
C SER A 659 -10.33 15.65 27.26
N VAL A 660 -9.76 16.38 26.30
CA VAL A 660 -9.42 15.89 24.94
C VAL A 660 -8.00 15.32 24.89
N ALA A 661 -7.10 15.84 25.73
CA ALA A 661 -5.71 15.44 25.87
C ALA A 661 -5.51 14.32 26.91
N SER A 662 -6.49 13.42 27.06
CA SER A 662 -6.52 12.31 28.03
C SER A 662 -5.22 11.51 28.11
N VAL A 663 -4.55 11.35 26.97
CA VAL A 663 -3.37 10.52 26.74
C VAL A 663 -2.21 11.29 26.09
N ALA A 664 -2.25 12.63 26.06
CA ALA A 664 -1.28 13.44 25.29
C ALA A 664 0.09 13.62 25.99
N ASP A 665 1.14 13.80 25.20
CA ASP A 665 2.52 13.96 25.68
C ASP A 665 2.78 15.40 26.14
N ILE A 666 2.38 15.71 27.38
CA ILE A 666 2.41 17.07 27.94
C ILE A 666 3.82 17.70 28.02
N GLY A 667 4.88 16.89 27.92
CA GLY A 667 6.27 17.34 27.85
C GLY A 667 6.69 17.93 26.49
N THR A 668 5.90 17.70 25.43
CA THR A 668 6.18 18.27 24.10
C THR A 668 6.17 19.81 24.15
N PRO A 669 7.04 20.53 23.39
CA PRO A 669 7.15 21.99 23.48
C PRO A 669 5.83 22.75 23.25
N MET A 670 4.94 22.20 22.43
CA MET A 670 3.61 22.75 22.16
C MET A 670 2.64 22.68 23.35
N LEU A 671 2.81 21.69 24.23
CA LEU A 671 1.97 21.44 25.42
C LEU A 671 2.62 21.92 26.72
N ALA A 672 3.94 21.83 26.85
CA ALA A 672 4.69 22.28 28.03
C ALA A 672 4.48 23.78 28.32
N ARG A 673 4.36 24.61 27.27
CA ARG A 673 4.02 26.04 27.36
C ARG A 673 2.64 26.35 27.95
N LEU A 674 1.83 25.35 28.28
CA LEU A 674 0.55 25.50 28.98
C LEU A 674 0.69 25.36 30.50
N GLY A 675 1.90 25.12 31.03
CA GLY A 675 2.16 25.02 32.47
C GLY A 675 1.65 26.22 33.27
N GLU A 676 1.91 27.44 32.80
CA GLU A 676 1.40 28.68 33.43
C GLU A 676 -0.14 28.71 33.52
N VAL A 677 -0.84 28.14 32.54
CA VAL A 677 -2.31 28.06 32.50
C VAL A 677 -2.84 27.06 33.52
N ALA A 678 -2.10 25.98 33.76
CA ALA A 678 -2.40 24.99 34.79
C ALA A 678 -2.15 25.55 36.19
N GLU A 679 -1.03 26.24 36.39
CA GLU A 679 -0.67 26.87 37.68
C GLU A 679 -1.67 27.95 38.10
N ASP A 680 -2.06 28.86 37.20
CA ASP A 680 -3.10 29.87 37.45
C ASP A 680 -4.53 29.26 37.56
N ALA A 681 -4.69 27.97 37.26
CA ALA A 681 -5.90 27.19 37.52
C ALA A 681 -5.79 26.30 38.78
N ASP A 682 -4.70 26.43 39.57
CA ASP A 682 -4.33 25.60 40.74
C ASP A 682 -4.26 24.08 40.44
N ILE A 683 -3.87 23.73 39.22
CA ILE A 683 -3.67 22.34 38.76
C ILE A 683 -2.17 22.03 38.81
N LYS A 684 -1.78 21.08 39.67
CA LYS A 684 -0.37 20.73 39.93
C LYS A 684 -0.04 19.34 39.39
N GLY A 685 1.10 19.21 38.71
CA GLY A 685 1.54 17.95 38.09
C GLY A 685 0.85 17.68 36.76
N ASP A 686 0.37 16.45 36.57
CA ASP A 686 -0.36 16.07 35.36
C ASP A 686 -1.71 16.77 35.29
N TRP A 687 -1.85 17.70 34.33
CA TRP A 687 -3.08 18.46 34.15
C TRP A 687 -4.15 17.72 33.34
N ARG A 688 -3.84 16.58 32.71
CA ARG A 688 -4.80 15.82 31.91
C ARG A 688 -5.95 15.27 32.75
N LYS A 689 -7.10 15.00 32.12
CA LYS A 689 -8.17 14.20 32.71
C LYS A 689 -8.20 12.83 32.05
N LYS A 690 -8.04 11.78 32.83
CA LYS A 690 -8.17 10.40 32.35
C LYS A 690 -9.58 10.16 31.80
N ALA A 691 -9.66 9.75 30.53
CA ALA A 691 -10.91 9.31 29.92
C ALA A 691 -11.36 7.95 30.50
N SER A 692 -12.66 7.69 30.47
CA SER A 692 -13.20 6.33 30.63
C SER A 692 -13.58 5.79 29.26
N PRO A 693 -13.33 4.50 28.96
CA PRO A 693 -13.81 3.88 27.72
C PRO A 693 -15.34 4.03 27.58
N ALA A 694 -15.80 4.16 26.34
CA ALA A 694 -17.24 4.19 26.06
C ALA A 694 -17.86 2.78 26.19
N GLU A 695 -19.15 2.73 26.52
CA GLU A 695 -19.89 1.48 26.74
C GLU A 695 -20.23 0.73 25.44
N ASP A 696 -20.08 1.37 24.29
CA ASP A 696 -20.49 0.86 22.96
C ASP A 696 -19.37 0.17 22.17
N LEU A 697 -18.28 -0.22 22.84
CA LEU A 697 -17.00 -0.58 22.19
C LEU A 697 -16.81 -2.06 21.84
N GLY A 698 -17.68 -2.94 22.32
CA GLY A 698 -17.55 -4.39 22.12
C GLY A 698 -16.38 -4.99 22.90
N SER A 699 -15.88 -6.15 22.46
CA SER A 699 -14.73 -6.78 23.10
C SER A 699 -13.43 -6.13 22.63
N ARG A 700 -12.62 -5.68 23.59
CA ARG A 700 -11.25 -5.21 23.38
C ARG A 700 -10.29 -6.06 24.22
N PRO A 701 -9.62 -7.08 23.65
CA PRO A 701 -8.57 -7.80 24.36
C PRO A 701 -7.39 -6.86 24.67
N PRO A 702 -6.50 -7.23 25.61
CA PRO A 702 -5.18 -6.60 25.72
C PRO A 702 -4.48 -6.59 24.35
N LEU A 703 -3.94 -5.44 23.95
CA LEU A 703 -3.35 -5.27 22.62
C LEU A 703 -2.19 -6.25 22.34
N GLY A 704 -1.40 -6.59 23.38
CA GLY A 704 -0.33 -7.59 23.26
C GLY A 704 -0.81 -9.00 22.90
N ASP A 705 -2.06 -9.35 23.21
CA ASP A 705 -2.65 -10.66 22.90
C ASP A 705 -3.01 -10.78 21.40
N LEU A 706 -2.99 -9.67 20.66
CA LEU A 706 -3.19 -9.61 19.20
C LEU A 706 -1.89 -9.64 18.39
N GLY A 707 -0.74 -9.47 19.03
CA GLY A 707 0.58 -9.48 18.38
C GLY A 707 1.56 -8.39 18.84
N PRO A 708 2.82 -8.47 18.40
CA PRO A 708 3.87 -7.52 18.77
C PRO A 708 3.65 -6.14 18.14
N ILE A 709 4.20 -5.11 18.79
CA ILE A 709 4.01 -3.71 18.39
C ILE A 709 4.68 -3.36 17.07
N SER A 710 5.79 -4.03 16.73
CA SER A 710 6.57 -3.84 15.50
C SER A 710 6.97 -5.21 14.93
N TRP A 711 7.13 -5.29 13.60
CA TRP A 711 7.73 -6.44 12.91
C TRP A 711 9.18 -6.67 13.37
N GLN A 712 9.68 -7.91 13.31
CA GLN A 712 11.09 -8.22 13.60
C GLN A 712 11.69 -9.21 12.59
N PRO A 713 12.95 -8.99 12.14
CA PRO A 713 13.69 -9.94 11.31
C PRO A 713 13.74 -11.34 11.92
N TYR A 714 13.24 -12.36 11.20
CA TYR A 714 13.19 -13.73 11.71
C TYR A 714 14.57 -14.43 11.62
N GLN A 715 14.80 -15.40 12.50
CA GLN A 715 16.04 -16.17 12.52
C GLN A 715 16.15 -17.06 11.26
N SER A 716 17.25 -16.94 10.52
CA SER A 716 17.58 -17.84 9.40
C SER A 716 17.49 -19.30 9.82
N PRO A 717 16.90 -20.18 8.99
CA PRO A 717 17.11 -21.61 9.10
C PRO A 717 18.61 -21.95 9.18
N ARG A 718 18.92 -23.03 9.91
CA ARG A 718 20.22 -23.70 9.83
C ARG A 718 20.26 -24.57 8.58
N TRP A 719 21.40 -24.69 7.92
CA TRP A 719 21.50 -25.43 6.66
C TRP A 719 22.86 -26.10 6.44
N GLN A 720 22.82 -27.15 5.62
CA GLN A 720 23.99 -27.87 5.10
C GLN A 720 23.77 -28.11 3.60
N ALA A 721 24.80 -27.86 2.81
CA ALA A 721 24.84 -28.12 1.36
C ALA A 721 26.19 -28.76 0.98
N LEU A 722 26.34 -29.18 -0.27
CA LEU A 722 27.55 -29.80 -0.82
C LEU A 722 28.27 -28.83 -1.76
N SER A 723 29.61 -28.81 -1.77
CA SER A 723 30.37 -28.16 -2.84
C SER A 723 30.33 -28.98 -4.14
N SER A 724 30.88 -28.43 -5.22
CA SER A 724 31.23 -29.13 -6.47
C SER A 724 32.08 -30.40 -6.26
N ASP A 725 32.76 -30.48 -5.11
CA ASP A 725 33.75 -31.50 -4.75
C ASP A 725 33.23 -32.38 -3.60
N ASP A 726 31.90 -32.43 -3.44
CA ASP A 726 31.14 -33.23 -2.46
C ASP A 726 31.50 -32.91 -0.99
N GLN A 727 32.07 -31.73 -0.73
CA GLN A 727 32.43 -31.30 0.61
C GLN A 727 31.26 -30.61 1.31
N LYS A 728 31.01 -30.96 2.57
CA LYS A 728 29.89 -30.43 3.35
C LYS A 728 30.15 -29.00 3.83
N VAL A 729 29.39 -28.05 3.29
CA VAL A 729 29.35 -26.64 3.72
C VAL A 729 28.16 -26.43 4.66
N THR A 730 28.27 -25.51 5.61
CA THR A 730 27.21 -25.22 6.61
C THR A 730 27.14 -23.73 6.94
N ASP A 731 25.97 -23.26 7.39
CA ASP A 731 25.75 -21.87 7.77
C ASP A 731 26.68 -21.35 8.89
N GLU A 732 27.24 -22.26 9.68
CA GLU A 732 28.19 -21.95 10.77
C GLU A 732 29.46 -21.26 10.25
N GLN A 733 29.90 -21.56 9.02
CA GLN A 733 31.10 -20.99 8.41
C GLN A 733 30.95 -19.49 8.08
N TYR A 734 29.70 -19.00 7.98
CA TYR A 734 29.34 -17.63 7.67
C TYR A 734 28.89 -16.84 8.91
N ARG A 735 28.97 -17.43 10.10
CA ARG A 735 28.50 -16.83 11.35
C ARG A 735 29.26 -15.54 11.69
N GLY A 736 28.53 -14.50 12.08
CA GLY A 736 29.12 -13.19 12.41
C GLY A 736 29.39 -12.30 11.19
N ARG A 737 29.08 -12.76 9.97
CA ARG A 737 29.23 -11.99 8.72
C ARG A 737 27.87 -11.89 8.00
N PRO A 738 27.50 -10.69 7.50
CA PRO A 738 26.30 -10.55 6.68
C PRO A 738 26.50 -11.23 5.33
N ARG A 739 25.41 -11.65 4.69
CA ARG A 739 25.49 -12.41 3.43
C ARG A 739 24.23 -12.34 2.57
N ILE A 740 24.42 -12.46 1.26
CA ILE A 740 23.38 -12.79 0.30
C ILE A 740 23.37 -14.31 0.09
N VAL A 741 22.18 -14.93 0.18
CA VAL A 741 21.96 -16.34 -0.20
C VAL A 741 21.00 -16.38 -1.38
N ILE A 742 21.46 -16.95 -2.49
CA ILE A 742 20.69 -17.12 -3.72
C ILE A 742 20.24 -18.59 -3.83
N PHE A 743 18.96 -18.80 -4.13
CA PHE A 743 18.39 -20.11 -4.43
C PHE A 743 18.03 -20.15 -5.93
N TYR A 744 18.76 -20.95 -6.69
CA TYR A 744 18.64 -21.03 -8.15
C TYR A 744 18.37 -22.48 -8.60
N LEU A 745 17.62 -22.66 -9.68
CA LEU A 745 17.08 -23.98 -10.07
C LEU A 745 18.07 -24.88 -10.86
N GLY A 746 19.37 -24.52 -10.85
CA GLY A 746 20.44 -25.22 -11.54
C GLY A 746 20.82 -24.65 -12.90
N PHE A 747 21.84 -25.22 -13.54
CA PHE A 747 22.38 -24.78 -14.84
C PHE A 747 21.43 -25.04 -16.02
N GLY A 748 20.44 -25.92 -15.86
CA GLY A 748 19.37 -26.12 -16.85
C GLY A 748 18.32 -24.98 -16.91
N CYS A 749 18.37 -24.03 -15.96
CA CYS A 749 17.44 -22.91 -15.86
C CYS A 749 18.07 -21.63 -16.47
N LEU A 750 17.56 -21.17 -17.62
CA LEU A 750 18.10 -20.00 -18.33
C LEU A 750 18.12 -18.73 -17.45
N HIS A 751 17.00 -18.42 -16.80
CA HIS A 751 16.89 -17.23 -15.95
C HIS A 751 17.79 -17.29 -14.70
N CYS A 752 18.14 -18.50 -14.24
CA CYS A 752 19.10 -18.69 -13.17
C CYS A 752 20.52 -18.28 -13.59
N ILE A 753 20.88 -18.52 -14.86
CA ILE A 753 22.14 -18.07 -15.45
C ILE A 753 22.15 -16.55 -15.64
N GLU A 754 21.03 -15.97 -16.06
CA GLU A 754 20.85 -14.50 -16.13
C GLU A 754 21.07 -13.86 -14.75
N GLN A 755 20.51 -14.44 -13.68
CA GLN A 755 20.73 -13.99 -12.30
C GLN A 755 22.20 -14.08 -11.87
N LEU A 756 22.86 -15.23 -12.08
CA LEU A 756 24.28 -15.39 -11.71
C LEU A 756 25.19 -14.44 -12.52
N HIS A 757 24.85 -14.14 -13.77
CA HIS A 757 25.54 -13.12 -14.58
C HIS A 757 25.27 -11.68 -14.12
N ALA A 758 24.11 -11.36 -13.54
CA ALA A 758 23.85 -10.06 -12.96
C ALA A 758 24.65 -9.83 -11.66
N PHE A 759 24.78 -10.85 -10.80
CA PHE A 759 25.53 -10.74 -9.54
C PHE A 759 27.06 -10.81 -9.69
N ALA A 760 27.59 -11.50 -10.70
CA ALA A 760 29.03 -11.73 -10.83
C ALA A 760 29.90 -10.45 -10.98
N PRO A 761 29.51 -9.40 -11.75
CA PRO A 761 30.24 -8.13 -11.81
C PRO A 761 30.24 -7.35 -10.49
N GLU A 762 29.19 -7.56 -9.69
CA GLU A 762 28.88 -6.80 -8.48
C GLU A 762 29.46 -7.42 -7.20
N PHE A 763 29.97 -8.65 -7.30
CA PHE A 763 30.50 -9.44 -6.18
C PHE A 763 31.49 -8.66 -5.30
N GLU A 764 32.46 -7.96 -5.90
CA GLU A 764 33.44 -7.15 -5.16
C GLU A 764 32.79 -5.97 -4.41
N LYS A 765 31.71 -5.37 -4.93
CA LYS A 765 31.00 -4.28 -4.22
C LYS A 765 30.26 -4.79 -2.98
N PHE A 766 29.79 -6.05 -2.97
CA PHE A 766 29.27 -6.70 -1.77
C PHE A 766 30.40 -7.06 -0.80
N ALA A 767 31.54 -7.57 -1.30
CA ALA A 767 32.72 -7.88 -0.49
C ALA A 767 33.31 -6.64 0.21
N ASP A 768 33.34 -5.48 -0.45
CA ASP A 768 33.72 -4.17 0.12
C ASP A 768 32.80 -3.72 1.27
N LEU A 769 31.54 -4.16 1.27
CA LEU A 769 30.59 -3.95 2.39
C LEU A 769 30.69 -5.05 3.47
N GLY A 770 31.60 -6.01 3.31
CA GLY A 770 31.75 -7.18 4.19
C GLY A 770 30.63 -8.21 4.03
N ILE A 771 29.89 -8.19 2.92
CA ILE A 771 28.76 -9.08 2.63
C ILE A 771 29.26 -10.22 1.73
N GLU A 772 29.18 -11.47 2.21
CA GLU A 772 29.49 -12.64 1.39
C GLU A 772 28.30 -13.01 0.49
N ILE A 773 28.54 -13.45 -0.75
CA ILE A 773 27.50 -14.02 -1.62
C ILE A 773 27.70 -15.53 -1.71
N ILE A 774 26.63 -16.31 -1.59
CA ILE A 774 26.60 -17.74 -1.91
C ILE A 774 25.35 -18.09 -2.73
N ALA A 775 25.43 -19.14 -3.54
CA ALA A 775 24.28 -19.66 -4.27
C ALA A 775 24.12 -21.17 -4.07
N ILE A 776 22.87 -21.64 -3.99
CA ILE A 776 22.52 -23.04 -3.74
C ILE A 776 21.53 -23.49 -4.83
N SER A 777 21.76 -24.65 -5.46
CA SER A 777 20.83 -25.29 -6.40
C SER A 777 20.31 -26.64 -5.91
N THR A 778 19.25 -27.13 -6.55
CA THR A 778 18.69 -28.48 -6.34
C THR A 778 19.43 -29.58 -7.10
N GLU A 779 20.57 -29.27 -7.73
CA GLU A 779 21.38 -30.22 -8.50
C GLU A 779 22.19 -31.17 -7.59
N GLY A 780 22.66 -32.28 -8.13
CA GLY A 780 23.71 -33.09 -7.50
C GLY A 780 25.09 -32.44 -7.63
N ALA A 781 25.99 -32.69 -6.68
CA ALA A 781 27.35 -32.12 -6.68
C ALA A 781 28.14 -32.38 -7.99
N ALA A 782 27.95 -33.56 -8.62
CA ALA A 782 28.58 -33.91 -9.89
C ALA A 782 27.96 -33.17 -11.10
N GLU A 783 26.67 -32.84 -11.05
CA GLU A 783 25.97 -32.04 -12.06
C GLU A 783 26.43 -30.58 -11.93
N LEU A 784 26.46 -30.05 -10.71
CA LEU A 784 27.00 -28.74 -10.36
C LEU A 784 28.45 -28.56 -10.86
N ALA A 785 29.34 -29.53 -10.58
CA ALA A 785 30.72 -29.50 -11.06
C ALA A 785 30.82 -29.52 -12.60
N THR A 786 29.92 -30.24 -13.27
CA THR A 786 29.82 -30.27 -14.74
C THR A 786 29.33 -28.92 -15.29
N GLY A 787 28.32 -28.32 -14.66
CA GLY A 787 27.81 -26.97 -14.99
C GLY A 787 28.90 -25.91 -14.87
N ILE A 788 29.60 -25.86 -13.74
CA ILE A 788 30.75 -24.96 -13.50
C ILE A 788 31.84 -25.14 -14.57
N THR A 789 32.18 -26.39 -14.91
CA THR A 789 33.22 -26.70 -15.91
C THR A 789 32.83 -26.25 -17.32
N ASN A 790 31.54 -26.27 -17.63
CA ASN A 790 30.99 -25.86 -18.92
C ASN A 790 30.61 -24.37 -18.98
N PHE A 791 30.85 -23.59 -17.92
CA PHE A 791 30.39 -22.21 -17.84
C PHE A 791 31.40 -21.22 -18.45
N ASP A 792 30.94 -20.40 -19.41
CA ASP A 792 31.80 -19.59 -20.30
C ASP A 792 32.71 -18.55 -19.59
N LYS A 793 32.42 -18.22 -18.32
CA LYS A 793 33.18 -17.25 -17.51
C LYS A 793 33.31 -17.77 -16.08
N PRO A 794 34.49 -17.68 -15.43
CA PRO A 794 34.61 -18.01 -14.01
C PRO A 794 33.65 -17.18 -13.15
N LEU A 795 32.81 -17.84 -12.35
CA LEU A 795 31.98 -17.19 -11.35
C LEU A 795 32.78 -16.95 -10.06
N PRO A 796 32.75 -15.75 -9.47
CA PRO A 796 33.35 -15.51 -8.15
C PRO A 796 32.46 -16.05 -7.00
N ILE A 797 31.18 -16.30 -7.28
CA ILE A 797 30.18 -16.77 -6.31
C ILE A 797 30.41 -18.27 -6.01
N PRO A 798 30.62 -18.67 -4.75
CA PRO A 798 30.60 -20.07 -4.34
C PRO A 798 29.21 -20.69 -4.58
N LEU A 799 29.16 -21.69 -5.44
CA LEU A 799 27.96 -22.47 -5.73
C LEU A 799 27.92 -23.74 -4.88
N MET A 800 26.72 -24.18 -4.50
CA MET A 800 26.48 -25.35 -3.67
C MET A 800 25.28 -26.16 -4.15
N ALA A 801 25.25 -27.44 -3.80
CA ALA A 801 24.23 -28.41 -4.17
C ALA A 801 23.41 -28.86 -2.94
N ASP A 802 22.08 -28.78 -3.05
CA ASP A 802 21.07 -29.39 -2.18
C ASP A 802 20.17 -30.35 -2.99
N PRO A 803 20.66 -31.55 -3.35
CA PRO A 803 19.86 -32.55 -4.08
C PRO A 803 18.71 -33.15 -3.25
N SER A 804 18.48 -32.66 -2.02
CA SER A 804 17.33 -33.04 -1.17
C SER A 804 16.20 -32.00 -1.19
N ALA A 805 16.50 -30.79 -1.66
CA ALA A 805 15.69 -29.58 -1.53
C ALA A 805 15.25 -29.24 -0.09
N GLU A 806 15.86 -29.83 0.94
CA GLU A 806 15.50 -29.55 2.34
C GLU A 806 15.93 -28.14 2.78
N VAL A 807 17.02 -27.60 2.22
CA VAL A 807 17.39 -26.20 2.42
C VAL A 807 16.39 -25.29 1.70
N PHE A 808 16.06 -25.59 0.44
CA PHE A 808 15.02 -24.86 -0.33
C PHE A 808 13.70 -24.79 0.44
N LYS A 809 13.17 -25.93 0.91
CA LYS A 809 11.95 -26.01 1.73
C LYS A 809 12.08 -25.23 3.04
N SER A 810 13.23 -25.31 3.74
CA SER A 810 13.44 -24.60 5.01
C SER A 810 13.40 -23.07 4.87
N PHE A 811 13.84 -22.54 3.72
CA PHE A 811 13.75 -21.12 3.32
C PHE A 811 12.44 -20.76 2.60
N ARG A 812 11.60 -21.75 2.29
CA ARG A 812 10.34 -21.65 1.50
C ARG A 812 10.53 -21.30 0.02
N CYS A 813 11.70 -21.60 -0.53
CA CYS A 813 11.96 -21.65 -1.97
C CYS A 813 11.38 -22.92 -2.60
N TRP A 814 10.15 -23.27 -2.24
CA TRP A 814 9.45 -24.47 -2.69
C TRP A 814 7.97 -24.12 -2.89
N ASP A 815 7.35 -24.71 -3.91
CA ASP A 815 5.91 -24.71 -4.04
C ASP A 815 5.30 -25.98 -3.42
N ASP A 816 4.63 -25.82 -2.29
CA ASP A 816 3.94 -26.93 -1.61
C ASP A 816 2.75 -27.46 -2.43
N PHE A 817 2.24 -26.74 -3.44
CA PHE A 817 1.07 -27.16 -4.21
C PHE A 817 1.42 -28.05 -5.41
N GLU A 818 2.56 -27.81 -6.08
CA GLU A 818 3.02 -28.54 -7.27
C GLU A 818 4.31 -29.35 -7.04
N ASP A 819 4.89 -29.28 -5.84
CA ASP A 819 6.11 -29.99 -5.41
C ASP A 819 7.35 -29.72 -6.27
N GLN A 820 7.56 -28.44 -6.60
CA GLN A 820 8.70 -27.95 -7.38
C GLN A 820 9.44 -26.79 -6.68
N PRO A 821 10.75 -26.62 -6.91
CA PRO A 821 11.52 -25.52 -6.32
C PRO A 821 11.18 -24.16 -6.94
N LEU A 822 11.38 -23.11 -6.16
CA LEU A 822 11.22 -21.71 -6.54
C LEU A 822 12.56 -20.97 -6.44
N HIS A 823 12.67 -19.84 -7.14
CA HIS A 823 13.79 -18.93 -6.96
C HIS A 823 13.65 -18.20 -5.62
N GLY A 824 14.78 -17.81 -5.04
CA GLY A 824 14.79 -16.95 -3.88
C GLY A 824 16.10 -16.21 -3.70
N THR A 825 16.08 -15.07 -3.02
CA THR A 825 17.27 -14.28 -2.72
C THR A 825 17.08 -13.62 -1.36
N PHE A 826 18.05 -13.77 -0.45
CA PHE A 826 17.93 -13.38 0.95
C PHE A 826 19.13 -12.57 1.41
N LEU A 827 18.89 -11.45 2.11
CA LEU A 827 19.90 -10.79 2.94
C LEU A 827 19.81 -11.31 4.37
N ILE A 828 20.92 -11.82 4.90
CA ILE A 828 21.04 -12.31 6.27
C ILE A 828 22.07 -11.45 7.02
N ASP A 829 21.73 -10.96 8.21
CA ASP A 829 22.64 -10.16 9.04
C ASP A 829 23.71 -11.01 9.77
N ALA A 830 24.68 -10.34 10.39
CA ALA A 830 25.72 -10.97 11.19
C ALA A 830 25.20 -11.72 12.44
N GLN A 831 23.95 -11.47 12.86
CA GLN A 831 23.23 -12.21 13.91
C GLN A 831 22.40 -13.38 13.33
N ASN A 832 22.60 -13.72 12.06
CA ASN A 832 21.90 -14.76 11.31
C ASN A 832 20.39 -14.52 11.14
N ARG A 833 19.89 -13.28 11.11
CA ARG A 833 18.48 -12.97 10.84
C ARG A 833 18.26 -12.50 9.41
N VAL A 834 17.13 -12.90 8.83
CA VAL A 834 16.71 -12.50 7.48
C VAL A 834 16.17 -11.07 7.52
N ARG A 835 16.93 -10.13 6.93
CA ARG A 835 16.60 -8.70 6.88
C ARG A 835 15.80 -8.34 5.63
N TRP A 836 15.99 -9.08 4.55
CA TRP A 836 15.32 -8.91 3.26
C TRP A 836 15.19 -10.26 2.56
N GLN A 837 14.11 -10.46 1.80
CA GLN A 837 13.93 -11.61 0.92
C GLN A 837 13.10 -11.26 -0.31
N ASP A 838 13.36 -11.95 -1.41
CA ASP A 838 12.38 -12.24 -2.47
C ASP A 838 12.27 -13.76 -2.67
N ILE A 839 11.08 -14.23 -3.04
CA ILE A 839 10.79 -15.64 -3.36
C ILE A 839 9.74 -15.64 -4.48
N SER A 840 10.08 -16.21 -5.63
CA SER A 840 9.31 -16.02 -6.88
C SER A 840 9.50 -17.18 -7.88
N TYR A 841 8.61 -17.25 -8.88
CA TYR A 841 8.74 -18.16 -10.02
C TYR A 841 9.78 -17.66 -11.05
N GLU A 842 10.09 -16.35 -11.03
CA GLU A 842 11.21 -15.69 -11.71
C GLU A 842 12.32 -15.37 -10.70
N PRO A 843 13.61 -15.38 -11.07
CA PRO A 843 14.70 -14.96 -10.18
C PRO A 843 14.81 -13.44 -10.04
N PHE A 844 15.31 -12.98 -8.90
CA PHE A 844 15.52 -11.57 -8.61
C PHE A 844 16.85 -11.05 -9.21
N THR A 845 16.78 -10.07 -10.11
CA THR A 845 17.93 -9.58 -10.91
C THR A 845 18.34 -8.12 -10.68
N ASP A 846 17.62 -7.36 -9.84
CA ASP A 846 17.91 -5.94 -9.55
C ASP A 846 19.01 -5.80 -8.48
N VAL A 847 20.25 -6.08 -8.90
CA VAL A 847 21.41 -6.19 -8.00
C VAL A 847 21.81 -4.84 -7.39
N ASP A 848 21.74 -3.75 -8.15
CA ASP A 848 22.05 -2.40 -7.65
C ASP A 848 21.04 -1.94 -6.58
N PHE A 849 19.74 -2.26 -6.72
CA PHE A 849 18.79 -2.08 -5.63
C PHE A 849 19.21 -2.88 -4.40
N LEU A 850 19.50 -4.18 -4.54
CA LEU A 850 19.78 -5.04 -3.40
C LEU A 850 21.08 -4.66 -2.69
N LEU A 851 22.10 -4.19 -3.42
CA LEU A 851 23.34 -3.66 -2.85
C LEU A 851 23.07 -2.42 -1.99
N ASN A 852 22.31 -1.46 -2.51
CA ASN A 852 21.95 -0.23 -1.80
C ASN A 852 21.02 -0.49 -0.59
N GLU A 853 20.04 -1.38 -0.74
CA GLU A 853 19.13 -1.77 0.33
C GLU A 853 19.84 -2.59 1.43
N SER A 854 20.77 -3.47 1.06
CA SER A 854 21.61 -4.19 2.02
C SER A 854 22.46 -3.23 2.83
N LYS A 855 23.10 -2.26 2.16
CA LYS A 855 23.85 -1.18 2.81
C LYS A 855 22.96 -0.36 3.75
N ARG A 856 21.70 -0.09 3.40
CA ARG A 856 20.74 0.62 4.28
C ARG A 856 20.38 -0.22 5.51
N LEU A 857 19.92 -1.46 5.31
CA LEU A 857 19.45 -2.36 6.37
C LEU A 857 20.55 -2.74 7.37
N LEU A 858 21.78 -2.95 6.92
CA LEU A 858 22.91 -3.29 7.79
C LEU A 858 23.44 -2.10 8.61
N ASN A 859 23.16 -0.86 8.19
CA ASN A 859 23.45 0.36 8.97
C ASN A 859 22.32 0.76 9.94
N LEU A 860 21.16 0.10 9.88
CA LEU A 860 20.07 0.28 10.84
C LEU A 860 20.24 -0.67 12.03
N ASP A 861 20.03 -0.13 13.25
CA ASP A 861 19.97 -0.88 14.50
C ASP A 861 18.95 -2.03 14.37
N PRO A 862 19.39 -3.30 14.35
CA PRO A 862 18.50 -4.40 14.01
C PRO A 862 17.74 -4.92 15.25
N GLN A 863 17.64 -4.15 16.32
CA GLN A 863 16.65 -4.33 17.40
C GLN A 863 15.57 -3.22 17.39
N ARG A 864 15.47 -2.45 16.30
CA ARG A 864 14.38 -1.50 16.00
C ARG A 864 13.61 -1.96 14.77
#